data_AF-A0A661IDZ3-F1
#
_entry.id   AF-A0A661IDZ3-F1
#
_cell.length_a   1.000
_cell.length_b   1.000
_cell.length_c   1.000
_cell.angle_alpha   90.00
_cell.angle_beta   90.00
_cell.angle_gamma   90.00
#
_symmetry.space_group_name_H-M   'P 1'
#
loop_
_entity.id
_entity.type
_entity.pdbx_description
1 polymer ?
#
loop_
_entity_poly.entity_id
_entity_poly.type
_entity_poly.pdbx_seq_one_letter_code
_entity_poly.pdbx_strand_id
1 'polypeptide(L)'
;MNNILVVFTGGTIGATVQNGVIDVETNSNEYKLISLYKEQYSCENIKFKTIEPLNILSENLNPRAWTSIIESIEKEDLKQYDGIILTHGTDTLAYTSSLLSIYFNSLELPLILVSSDFTLDKKTANGLINFDAAIKLIQTKNEKGIFVSYANINENPKIHFGSKLMTSLPLDCYFMSIKNKPYLEYKNNEFITIDNTKPDIEINKHLQPIFSDKVLLIKPFPGLNYDIYNLDNIDVIVHDLYHSGTACTSSEWGDKYSLIPFLDKCKKKDIKVYLAAIESSDESYQSTKELIDAGAEIIFDKTIEMVYGNVLINFKHKNLMSQVKSMSKNKNINLYHATQLKEFELYCKEQKLLSREAIAKKLDNFTKFFTDEKDKELNIWNKVFGNLNDFGKNFNQYQYSIPNAYGPICLVFLENIWDTIENPVFTERSITTKNYKCISNANGFLDKNQFIKNSIEVSFDNEIIISDSTIKEIIIDPLFIDKSYLIDKVTKLTDELGIQRTKVKIRNLDKLKLKNLENLTKWSNKLEGKLITKNENLLKSVPEELKEFYNKLNNTGKHILASWLTYLYSGTLNILNNNLEFNEIDYSEDNEQVNKIKHEIKSLEYSKYWIENDLASIEALIYQEIGMDKCYRMDISKLENELYEVNSKIELLIEEMDGISRY
;
A
#
# COMPACT_ATOMS: atom_id res chain seq x y z
N MET A 1 29.63 4.88 -18.08
CA MET A 1 29.16 4.38 -19.38
C MET A 1 28.41 5.56 -20.02
N ASN A 2 27.69 5.43 -21.14
CA ASN A 2 26.83 6.50 -21.68
C ASN A 2 25.46 5.90 -22.07
N ASN A 3 24.86 5.19 -21.13
CA ASN A 3 23.55 4.57 -21.32
C ASN A 3 22.48 5.54 -20.82
N ILE A 4 21.60 5.98 -21.71
CA ILE A 4 20.56 6.95 -21.40
C ILE A 4 19.19 6.32 -21.65
N LEU A 5 18.33 6.34 -20.62
CA LEU A 5 16.92 6.01 -20.77
C LEU A 5 16.17 7.24 -21.28
N VAL A 6 15.49 7.12 -22.42
CA VAL A 6 14.65 8.16 -23.00
C VAL A 6 13.19 7.78 -22.83
N VAL A 7 12.45 8.57 -22.07
CA VAL A 7 11.04 8.37 -21.73
C VAL A 7 10.19 9.32 -22.55
N PHE A 8 9.43 8.77 -23.50
CA PHE A 8 8.53 9.55 -24.35
C PHE A 8 7.14 9.65 -23.71
N THR A 9 6.64 10.88 -23.56
CA THR A 9 5.28 11.14 -23.06
C THR A 9 4.39 11.92 -24.04
N GLY A 10 4.89 12.20 -25.25
CA GLY A 10 4.26 13.05 -26.26
C GLY A 10 4.76 14.50 -26.23
N GLY A 11 3.85 15.44 -26.48
CA GLY A 11 4.14 16.88 -26.62
C GLY A 11 4.75 17.28 -27.98
N THR A 12 4.89 18.58 -28.21
CA THR A 12 5.36 19.17 -29.47
C THR A 12 6.72 18.64 -29.95
N ILE A 13 7.59 18.22 -29.01
CA ILE A 13 8.89 17.60 -29.31
C ILE A 13 8.77 16.20 -29.95
N GLY A 14 7.67 15.49 -29.69
CA GLY A 14 7.33 14.21 -30.33
C GLY A 14 6.35 14.34 -31.50
N ALA A 15 5.74 15.51 -31.69
CA ALA A 15 4.65 15.72 -32.65
C ALA A 15 5.12 16.09 -34.06
N THR A 16 4.32 15.73 -35.06
CA THR A 16 4.44 16.18 -36.46
C THR A 16 3.26 17.08 -36.85
N VAL A 17 3.43 17.93 -37.86
CA VAL A 17 2.34 18.79 -38.36
C VAL A 17 1.68 18.10 -39.55
N GLN A 18 0.40 17.76 -39.43
CA GLN A 18 -0.42 17.26 -40.54
C GLN A 18 -1.63 18.18 -40.77
N ASN A 19 -1.79 18.70 -41.99
CA ASN A 19 -2.90 19.58 -42.40
C ASN A 19 -3.10 20.83 -41.50
N GLY A 20 -2.04 21.35 -40.90
CA GLY A 20 -2.10 22.51 -39.99
C GLY A 20 -2.46 22.18 -38.54
N VAL A 21 -2.60 20.90 -38.19
CA VAL A 21 -2.81 20.40 -36.83
C VAL A 21 -1.53 19.72 -36.35
N ILE A 22 -1.15 19.97 -35.10
CA ILE A 22 -0.02 19.29 -34.43
C ILE A 22 -0.58 18.00 -33.82
N ASP A 23 -0.08 16.85 -34.24
CA ASP A 23 -0.51 15.53 -33.74
C ASP A 23 0.72 14.64 -33.52
N VAL A 24 0.61 13.61 -32.67
CA VAL A 24 1.72 12.73 -32.37
C VAL A 24 1.65 11.45 -33.21
N GLU A 25 2.65 11.24 -34.06
CA GLU A 25 2.68 10.13 -35.02
C GLU A 25 3.24 8.85 -34.36
N THR A 26 2.57 7.71 -34.53
CA THR A 26 2.80 6.49 -33.74
C THR A 26 3.64 5.39 -34.44
N ASN A 27 4.26 5.67 -35.59
CA ASN A 27 4.68 4.59 -36.53
C ASN A 27 6.16 4.58 -37.01
N SER A 28 7.13 5.13 -36.26
CA SER A 28 8.56 4.94 -36.59
C SER A 28 9.31 4.11 -35.54
N ASN A 29 10.09 3.12 -35.99
CA ASN A 29 10.96 2.28 -35.13
C ASN A 29 12.09 3.05 -34.43
N GLU A 30 12.30 4.33 -34.79
CA GLU A 30 13.20 5.25 -34.12
C GLU A 30 12.49 6.61 -34.01
N TYR A 31 12.49 7.21 -32.82
CA TYR A 31 11.87 8.50 -32.59
C TYR A 31 12.66 9.59 -33.31
N LYS A 32 11.95 10.49 -34.02
CA LYS A 32 12.53 11.58 -34.82
C LYS A 32 13.58 12.41 -34.07
N LEU A 33 13.35 12.69 -32.79
CA LEU A 33 14.31 13.41 -31.93
C LEU A 33 15.68 12.71 -31.87
N ILE A 34 15.69 11.39 -31.70
CA ILE A 34 16.93 10.59 -31.59
C ILE A 34 17.61 10.50 -32.96
N SER A 35 16.85 10.31 -34.04
CA SER A 35 17.41 10.28 -35.40
C SER A 35 18.07 11.61 -35.75
N LEU A 36 17.38 12.74 -35.52
CA LEU A 36 17.95 14.08 -35.76
C LEU A 36 19.17 14.35 -34.89
N TYR A 37 19.17 13.88 -33.64
CA TYR A 37 20.34 14.00 -32.77
C TYR A 37 21.54 13.23 -33.32
N LYS A 38 21.35 12.00 -33.79
CA LYS A 38 22.41 11.19 -34.41
C LYS A 38 22.95 11.77 -35.70
N GLU A 39 22.10 12.43 -36.49
CA GLU A 39 22.50 13.10 -37.73
C GLU A 39 23.33 14.36 -37.46
N GLN A 40 22.95 15.15 -36.45
CA GLN A 40 23.58 16.45 -36.19
C GLN A 40 24.80 16.36 -35.24
N TYR A 41 24.82 15.38 -34.33
CA TYR A 41 25.83 15.27 -33.29
C TYR A 41 26.55 13.91 -33.34
N SER A 42 27.87 13.93 -33.21
CA SER A 42 28.68 12.71 -33.07
C SER A 42 28.39 12.03 -31.73
N CYS A 43 27.64 10.92 -31.78
CA CYS A 43 27.14 10.21 -30.59
C CYS A 43 27.35 8.69 -30.63
N GLU A 44 28.33 8.20 -31.38
CA GLU A 44 28.65 6.76 -31.51
C GLU A 44 28.86 6.04 -30.18
N ASN A 45 29.29 6.78 -29.15
CA ASN A 45 29.52 6.26 -27.80
C ASN A 45 28.29 6.31 -26.89
N ILE A 46 27.12 6.76 -27.35
CA ILE A 46 25.90 6.91 -26.53
C ILE A 46 24.91 5.81 -26.91
N LYS A 47 24.39 5.10 -25.90
CA LYS A 47 23.36 4.07 -26.08
C LYS A 47 22.05 4.59 -25.52
N PHE A 48 21.04 4.71 -26.40
CA PHE A 48 19.70 5.07 -26.00
C PHE A 48 18.84 3.82 -25.83
N LYS A 49 18.15 3.71 -24.70
CA LYS A 49 16.99 2.83 -24.56
C LYS A 49 15.74 3.70 -24.45
N THR A 50 14.69 3.35 -25.17
CA THR A 50 13.47 4.15 -25.25
C THR A 50 12.29 3.42 -24.62
N ILE A 51 11.46 4.14 -23.88
CA ILE A 51 10.13 3.69 -23.44
C ILE A 51 9.10 4.79 -23.73
N GLU A 52 7.86 4.40 -23.98
CA GLU A 52 6.75 5.34 -24.24
C GLU A 52 5.56 4.99 -23.35
N PRO A 53 5.56 5.42 -22.07
CA PRO A 53 4.43 5.19 -21.18
C PRO A 53 3.16 5.92 -21.63
N LEU A 54 3.31 7.02 -22.38
CA LEU A 54 2.23 7.90 -22.78
C LEU A 54 2.53 8.54 -24.12
N ASN A 55 1.47 8.97 -24.80
CA ASN A 55 1.57 9.76 -26.00
C ASN A 55 0.40 10.76 -26.08
N ILE A 56 0.55 11.90 -25.41
CA ILE A 56 -0.51 12.91 -25.27
C ILE A 56 0.03 14.33 -25.44
N LEU A 57 -0.86 15.25 -25.79
CA LEU A 57 -0.60 16.69 -25.68
C LEU A 57 -0.63 17.11 -24.20
N SER A 58 0.27 18.02 -23.79
CA SER A 58 0.52 18.35 -22.37
C SER A 58 -0.68 18.97 -21.65
N GLU A 59 -1.49 19.74 -22.36
CA GLU A 59 -2.71 20.37 -21.87
C GLU A 59 -3.79 19.35 -21.50
N ASN A 60 -3.71 18.13 -22.04
CA ASN A 60 -4.62 17.02 -21.73
C ASN A 60 -4.11 16.13 -20.58
N LEU A 61 -2.98 16.50 -19.96
CA LEU A 61 -2.39 15.71 -18.88
C LEU A 61 -3.31 15.68 -17.65
N ASN A 62 -3.61 14.46 -17.19
CA ASN A 62 -4.33 14.21 -15.94
C ASN A 62 -3.34 13.65 -14.89
N PRO A 63 -3.52 13.87 -13.58
CA PRO A 63 -2.63 13.30 -12.57
C PRO A 63 -2.38 11.79 -12.68
N ARG A 64 -3.35 11.00 -13.16
CA ARG A 64 -3.14 9.55 -13.41
C ARG A 64 -2.07 9.24 -14.45
N ALA A 65 -1.79 10.18 -15.36
CA ALA A 65 -0.71 10.06 -16.33
C ALA A 65 0.67 10.01 -15.65
N TRP A 66 0.88 10.77 -14.57
CA TRP A 66 2.11 10.70 -13.80
C TRP A 66 2.34 9.32 -13.19
N THR A 67 1.29 8.59 -12.83
CA THR A 67 1.40 7.21 -12.34
C THR A 67 2.02 6.32 -13.41
N SER A 68 1.53 6.40 -14.65
CA SER A 68 2.07 5.62 -15.77
C SER A 68 3.54 5.96 -16.07
N ILE A 69 3.92 7.24 -15.98
CA ILE A 69 5.31 7.69 -16.16
C ILE A 69 6.21 7.09 -15.08
N ILE A 70 5.84 7.28 -13.83
CA ILE A 70 6.61 6.83 -12.66
C ILE A 70 6.77 5.32 -12.68
N GLU A 71 5.69 4.56 -12.79
CA GLU A 71 5.73 3.10 -12.77
C GLU A 71 6.55 2.53 -13.93
N SER A 72 6.56 3.21 -15.08
CA SER A 72 7.34 2.77 -16.24
C SER A 72 8.84 3.03 -16.06
N ILE A 73 9.19 4.13 -15.38
CA ILE A 73 10.58 4.39 -14.97
C ILE A 73 11.02 3.38 -13.90
N GLU A 74 10.19 3.09 -12.90
CA GLU A 74 10.52 2.18 -11.80
C GLU A 74 10.63 0.71 -12.23
N LYS A 75 9.99 0.30 -13.33
CA LYS A 75 10.13 -1.04 -13.93
C LYS A 75 11.49 -1.28 -14.57
N GLU A 76 12.26 -0.22 -14.80
CA GLU A 76 13.59 -0.30 -15.41
C GLU A 76 14.68 -0.57 -14.38
N ASP A 77 15.71 -1.32 -14.74
CA ASP A 77 16.91 -1.48 -13.90
C ASP A 77 17.75 -0.20 -13.99
N LEU A 78 17.42 0.78 -13.13
CA LEU A 78 18.00 2.11 -13.19
C LEU A 78 19.54 2.12 -13.05
N LYS A 79 20.14 1.09 -12.44
CA LYS A 79 21.60 0.96 -12.29
C LYS A 79 22.34 0.81 -13.63
N GLN A 80 21.63 0.52 -14.70
CA GLN A 80 22.21 0.36 -16.04
C GLN A 80 22.37 1.68 -16.79
N TYR A 81 21.79 2.78 -16.28
CA TYR A 81 21.77 4.08 -16.95
C TYR A 81 22.61 5.11 -16.18
N ASP A 82 23.23 6.02 -16.93
CA ASP A 82 23.96 7.17 -16.38
C ASP A 82 23.02 8.38 -16.20
N GLY A 83 21.83 8.35 -16.82
CA GLY A 83 20.79 9.38 -16.67
C GLY A 83 19.51 9.05 -17.44
N ILE A 84 18.45 9.81 -17.13
CA ILE A 84 17.13 9.69 -17.73
C ILE A 84 16.77 11.00 -18.43
N ILE A 85 16.27 10.94 -19.66
CA ILE A 85 15.70 12.09 -20.36
C ILE A 85 14.22 11.83 -20.59
N LEU A 86 13.36 12.70 -20.08
CA LEU A 86 11.92 12.61 -20.27
C LEU A 86 11.45 13.71 -21.23
N THR A 87 10.88 13.35 -22.37
CA THR A 87 10.30 14.33 -23.29
C THR A 87 8.91 14.72 -22.80
N HIS A 88 8.59 16.01 -22.79
CA HIS A 88 7.30 16.50 -22.32
C HIS A 88 6.82 17.70 -23.14
N GLY A 89 5.52 17.96 -23.14
CA GLY A 89 4.97 19.21 -23.69
C GLY A 89 5.12 20.39 -22.73
N THR A 90 5.07 21.61 -23.26
CA THR A 90 5.38 22.85 -22.53
C THR A 90 4.30 23.24 -21.52
N ASP A 91 3.00 23.04 -21.81
CA ASP A 91 1.90 23.56 -20.97
C ASP A 91 1.95 23.08 -19.52
N THR A 92 2.31 21.82 -19.32
CA THR A 92 2.34 21.16 -18.00
C THR A 92 3.75 20.77 -17.56
N LEU A 93 4.80 21.29 -18.23
CA LEU A 93 6.20 20.99 -17.92
C LEU A 93 6.59 21.34 -16.48
N ALA A 94 6.19 22.53 -16.00
CA ALA A 94 6.48 22.99 -14.63
C ALA A 94 5.79 22.10 -13.57
N TYR A 95 4.55 21.68 -13.83
CA TYR A 95 3.82 20.76 -12.97
C TYR A 95 4.48 19.37 -12.90
N THR A 96 4.79 18.78 -14.06
CA THR A 96 5.41 17.45 -14.10
C THR A 96 6.81 17.48 -13.50
N SER A 97 7.65 18.47 -13.84
CA SER A 97 9.00 18.57 -13.27
C SER A 97 8.99 18.79 -11.75
N SER A 98 8.06 19.59 -11.23
CA SER A 98 7.88 19.79 -9.79
C SER A 98 7.45 18.49 -9.09
N LEU A 99 6.44 17.80 -9.62
CA LEU A 99 5.94 16.55 -9.05
C LEU A 99 6.99 15.44 -9.08
N LEU A 100 7.72 15.29 -10.19
CA LEU A 100 8.82 14.32 -10.26
C LEU A 100 9.97 14.69 -9.32
N SER A 101 10.22 15.98 -9.07
CA SER A 101 11.20 16.43 -8.06
C SER A 101 10.83 15.96 -6.65
N ILE A 102 9.53 15.92 -6.35
CA ILE A 102 9.02 15.41 -5.07
C ILE A 102 9.11 13.88 -5.04
N TYR A 103 8.63 13.21 -6.09
CA TYR A 103 8.56 11.75 -6.14
C TYR A 103 9.95 11.09 -6.16
N PHE A 104 10.80 11.52 -7.08
CA PHE A 104 12.15 10.99 -7.30
C PHE A 104 13.21 11.76 -6.50
N ASN A 105 12.86 12.28 -5.32
CA ASN A 105 13.78 13.06 -4.47
C ASN A 105 15.04 12.27 -4.05
N SER A 106 14.95 10.94 -4.00
CA SER A 106 16.05 10.03 -3.65
C SER A 106 16.73 9.39 -4.86
N LEU A 107 16.40 9.80 -6.09
CA LEU A 107 16.96 9.23 -7.30
C LEU A 107 18.46 9.55 -7.39
N GLU A 108 19.26 8.52 -7.61
CA GLU A 108 20.73 8.63 -7.63
C GLU A 108 21.32 9.05 -8.99
N LEU A 109 20.46 9.35 -9.95
CA LEU A 109 20.80 9.69 -11.34
C LEU A 109 20.09 10.99 -11.70
N PRO A 110 20.62 11.78 -12.65
CA PRO A 110 19.89 12.91 -13.20
C PRO A 110 18.69 12.43 -14.03
N LEU A 111 17.51 13.02 -13.79
CA LEU A 111 16.36 12.94 -14.68
C LEU A 111 16.10 14.34 -15.24
N ILE A 112 16.31 14.52 -16.53
CA ILE A 112 16.14 15.81 -17.20
C ILE A 112 14.89 15.78 -18.07
N LEU A 113 13.96 16.68 -17.82
CA LEU A 113 12.85 16.92 -18.71
C LEU A 113 13.29 17.83 -19.85
N VAL A 114 12.86 17.49 -21.07
CA VAL A 114 13.10 18.27 -22.28
C VAL A 114 11.78 18.51 -22.99
N SER A 115 11.62 19.70 -23.57
CA SER A 115 10.45 20.08 -24.35
C SER A 115 10.87 20.88 -25.58
N SER A 116 9.92 21.16 -26.45
CA SER A 116 10.12 22.00 -27.62
C SER A 116 8.91 22.92 -27.79
N ASP A 117 9.16 24.20 -28.04
CA ASP A 117 8.13 25.19 -28.35
C ASP A 117 7.50 24.92 -29.73
N PHE A 118 8.32 24.48 -30.68
CA PHE A 118 7.90 24.14 -32.03
C PHE A 118 8.15 22.68 -32.38
N THR A 119 7.41 22.15 -33.35
CA THR A 119 7.67 20.82 -33.89
C THR A 119 9.07 20.78 -34.47
N LEU A 120 9.71 19.60 -34.40
CA LEU A 120 11.12 19.43 -34.81
C LEU A 120 11.38 19.75 -36.29
N ASP A 121 10.34 19.86 -37.13
CA ASP A 121 10.44 20.30 -38.53
C ASP A 121 10.77 21.78 -38.71
N LYS A 122 10.48 22.62 -37.70
CA LYS A 122 10.75 24.05 -37.81
C LYS A 122 12.22 24.32 -37.54
N LYS A 123 12.84 25.16 -38.39
CA LYS A 123 14.23 25.63 -38.21
C LYS A 123 14.46 26.37 -36.88
N THR A 124 13.41 26.94 -36.31
CA THR A 124 13.43 27.66 -35.03
C THR A 124 13.11 26.75 -33.83
N ALA A 125 12.95 25.44 -34.04
CA ALA A 125 12.66 24.51 -32.95
C ALA A 125 13.84 24.41 -31.98
N ASN A 126 13.55 24.51 -30.69
CA ASN A 126 14.51 24.42 -29.60
C ASN A 126 14.63 22.99 -29.02
N GLY A 127 13.79 22.04 -29.42
CA GLY A 127 13.79 20.68 -28.88
C GLY A 127 15.14 19.96 -28.99
N LEU A 128 15.85 20.12 -30.12
CA LEU A 128 17.12 19.42 -30.34
C LEU A 128 18.26 20.00 -29.49
N ILE A 129 18.34 21.32 -29.34
CA ILE A 129 19.34 21.97 -28.48
C ILE A 129 19.06 21.72 -26.99
N ASN A 130 17.78 21.60 -26.60
CA ASN A 130 17.38 21.21 -25.25
C ASN A 130 17.81 19.77 -24.94
N PHE A 131 17.61 18.86 -25.91
CA PHE A 131 18.03 17.46 -25.81
C PHE A 131 19.56 17.32 -25.75
N ASP A 132 20.32 18.05 -26.55
CA ASP A 132 21.79 18.06 -26.48
C ASP A 132 22.28 18.55 -25.11
N ALA A 133 21.76 19.67 -24.61
CA ALA A 133 22.11 20.19 -23.30
C ALA A 133 21.81 19.18 -22.17
N ALA A 134 20.70 18.43 -22.26
CA ALA A 134 20.38 17.36 -21.30
C ALA A 134 21.43 16.22 -21.33
N ILE A 135 21.79 15.74 -22.53
CA ILE A 135 22.83 14.71 -22.70
C ILE A 135 24.17 15.19 -22.15
N LYS A 136 24.56 16.44 -22.45
CA LYS A 136 25.82 17.03 -21.98
C LYS A 136 25.84 17.16 -20.47
N LEU A 137 24.70 17.47 -19.85
CA LEU A 137 24.60 17.52 -18.39
C LEU A 137 24.86 16.14 -17.77
N ILE A 138 24.22 15.09 -18.31
CA ILE A 138 24.45 13.69 -17.89
C ILE A 138 25.93 13.32 -17.99
N GLN A 139 26.57 13.65 -19.11
CA GLN A 139 27.96 13.27 -19.39
C GLN A 139 29.00 13.99 -18.53
N THR A 140 28.73 15.23 -18.09
CA THR A 140 29.78 16.11 -17.57
C THR A 140 29.67 16.44 -16.09
N LYS A 141 28.46 16.43 -15.50
CA LYS A 141 28.25 16.97 -14.16
C LYS A 141 27.98 15.90 -13.09
N ASN A 142 27.60 14.67 -13.47
CA ASN A 142 27.22 13.60 -12.54
C ASN A 142 26.32 14.09 -11.37
N GLU A 143 25.39 15.00 -11.69
CA GLU A 143 24.50 15.65 -10.72
C GLU A 143 23.27 14.80 -10.50
N LYS A 144 22.85 14.69 -9.24
CA LYS A 144 21.62 13.97 -8.87
C LYS A 144 20.46 14.95 -8.78
N GLY A 145 19.30 14.53 -9.26
CA GLY A 145 18.06 15.29 -9.11
C GLY A 145 17.29 15.45 -10.41
N ILE A 146 16.23 16.23 -10.32
CA ILE A 146 15.28 16.45 -11.41
C ILE A 146 15.51 17.85 -11.98
N PHE A 147 15.73 17.90 -13.29
CA PHE A 147 16.08 19.11 -14.00
C PHE A 147 15.18 19.34 -15.20
N VAL A 148 15.16 20.55 -15.71
CA VAL A 148 14.55 20.89 -17.00
C VAL A 148 15.60 21.59 -17.85
N SER A 149 15.77 21.13 -19.08
CA SER A 149 16.62 21.78 -20.08
C SER A 149 15.73 22.53 -21.07
N TYR A 150 15.85 23.86 -21.10
CA TYR A 150 15.03 24.69 -21.99
C TYR A 150 15.78 25.94 -22.47
N ALA A 151 15.74 26.19 -23.77
CA ALA A 151 16.18 27.42 -24.40
C ALA A 151 14.98 28.28 -24.75
N ASN A 152 14.83 29.41 -24.07
CA ASN A 152 13.89 30.45 -24.49
C ASN A 152 14.31 31.01 -25.86
N ILE A 153 13.38 31.65 -26.57
CA ILE A 153 13.63 32.21 -27.90
C ILE A 153 14.85 33.14 -27.86
N ASN A 154 15.83 32.91 -28.74
CA ASN A 154 17.10 33.63 -28.85
C ASN A 154 18.04 33.55 -27.62
N GLU A 155 17.81 32.59 -26.72
CA GLU A 155 18.69 32.32 -25.58
C GLU A 155 19.42 30.98 -25.74
N ASN A 156 20.52 30.81 -25.00
CA ASN A 156 21.15 29.51 -24.87
C ASN A 156 20.28 28.59 -23.98
N PRO A 157 20.41 27.25 -24.12
CA PRO A 157 19.74 26.33 -23.21
C PRO A 157 20.14 26.60 -21.76
N LYS A 158 19.13 26.72 -20.89
CA LYS A 158 19.29 26.84 -19.45
C LYS A 158 18.85 25.54 -18.79
N ILE A 159 19.56 25.19 -17.71
CA ILE A 159 19.18 24.08 -16.83
C ILE A 159 18.51 24.65 -15.60
N HIS A 160 17.29 24.20 -15.34
CA HIS A 160 16.49 24.59 -14.19
C HIS A 160 16.35 23.40 -13.23
N PHE A 161 16.37 23.65 -11.92
CA PHE A 161 15.83 22.65 -10.99
C PHE A 161 14.33 22.49 -11.23
N GLY A 162 13.85 21.26 -11.40
CA GLY A 162 12.44 21.00 -11.75
C GLY A 162 11.46 21.62 -10.74
N SER A 163 11.77 21.52 -9.45
CA SER A 163 11.00 22.09 -8.34
C SER A 163 11.01 23.62 -8.23
N LYS A 164 11.82 24.31 -9.05
CA LYS A 164 11.90 25.77 -9.11
C LYS A 164 11.38 26.35 -10.42
N LEU A 165 11.01 25.52 -11.39
CA LEU A 165 10.50 25.96 -12.67
C LEU A 165 9.05 26.44 -12.52
N MET A 166 8.74 27.62 -13.06
CA MET A 166 7.38 28.16 -13.12
C MET A 166 6.75 27.87 -14.48
N THR A 167 5.42 27.83 -14.57
CA THR A 167 4.73 27.77 -15.87
C THR A 167 5.21 28.88 -16.78
N SER A 168 5.31 28.57 -18.08
CA SER A 168 5.74 29.54 -19.07
C SER A 168 4.83 30.77 -19.10
N LEU A 169 5.41 31.90 -19.48
CA LEU A 169 4.62 33.08 -19.79
C LEU A 169 3.66 32.79 -20.97
N PRO A 170 2.44 33.33 -20.94
CA PRO A 170 1.55 33.24 -22.09
C PRO A 170 2.17 33.89 -23.33
N LEU A 171 1.81 33.39 -24.51
CA LEU A 171 2.13 33.93 -25.85
C LEU A 171 3.54 33.62 -26.40
N ASP A 172 4.56 33.40 -25.56
CA ASP A 172 5.95 33.22 -26.03
C ASP A 172 6.67 32.00 -25.44
N CYS A 173 5.96 31.16 -24.67
CA CYS A 173 6.50 29.95 -24.06
C CYS A 173 7.80 30.20 -23.26
N TYR A 174 7.95 31.40 -22.67
CA TYR A 174 9.13 31.80 -21.93
C TYR A 174 9.13 31.20 -20.52
N PHE A 175 10.11 30.34 -20.22
CA PHE A 175 10.27 29.71 -18.91
C PHE A 175 11.25 30.45 -18.01
N MET A 176 10.91 30.53 -16.73
CA MET A 176 11.76 31.09 -15.68
C MET A 176 11.78 30.18 -14.46
N SER A 177 12.92 30.13 -13.79
CA SER A 177 12.97 29.68 -12.41
C SER A 177 12.60 30.83 -11.47
N ILE A 178 12.26 30.50 -10.22
CA ILE A 178 12.06 31.48 -9.13
C ILE A 178 13.14 32.58 -9.20
N LYS A 179 12.71 33.85 -9.20
CA LYS A 179 13.57 35.05 -9.29
C LYS A 179 14.46 35.12 -10.54
N ASN A 180 14.08 34.43 -11.61
CA ASN A 180 14.86 34.29 -12.85
C ASN A 180 16.28 33.74 -12.60
N LYS A 181 16.40 32.78 -11.68
CA LYS A 181 17.66 32.13 -11.31
C LYS A 181 17.68 30.66 -11.76
N PRO A 182 17.97 30.36 -13.04
CA PRO A 182 18.25 28.99 -13.47
C PRO A 182 19.51 28.46 -12.78
N TYR A 183 19.68 27.14 -12.75
CA TYR A 183 20.89 26.53 -12.20
C TYR A 183 22.11 26.82 -13.08
N LEU A 184 22.03 26.43 -14.35
CA LEU A 184 23.13 26.54 -15.31
C LEU A 184 22.67 27.20 -16.62
N GLU A 185 23.60 27.79 -17.34
CA GLU A 185 23.47 28.12 -18.77
C GLU A 185 24.49 27.29 -19.56
N TYR A 186 24.03 26.65 -20.63
CA TYR A 186 24.87 25.84 -21.52
C TYR A 186 25.28 26.65 -22.75
N LYS A 187 26.55 27.03 -22.84
CA LYS A 187 27.08 27.87 -23.91
C LYS A 187 28.48 27.43 -24.30
N ASN A 188 28.78 27.43 -25.60
CA ASN A 188 30.11 27.05 -26.12
C ASN A 188 30.61 25.69 -25.62
N ASN A 189 29.71 24.69 -25.52
CA ASN A 189 29.98 23.35 -24.97
C ASN A 189 30.39 23.32 -23.49
N GLU A 190 30.14 24.38 -22.73
CA GLU A 190 30.41 24.46 -21.29
C GLU A 190 29.17 24.87 -20.50
N PHE A 191 29.09 24.43 -19.24
CA PHE A 191 28.05 24.84 -18.29
C PHE A 191 28.56 25.94 -17.37
N ILE A 192 27.94 27.12 -17.48
CA ILE A 192 28.18 28.26 -16.60
C ILE A 192 27.17 28.20 -15.45
N THR A 193 27.64 28.24 -14.21
CA THR A 193 26.76 28.24 -13.03
C THR A 193 26.18 29.62 -12.80
N ILE A 194 24.84 29.72 -12.72
CA ILE A 194 24.11 30.96 -12.46
C ILE A 194 23.63 30.99 -11.00
N ASP A 195 22.96 29.94 -10.53
CA ASP A 195 22.52 29.81 -9.14
C ASP A 195 22.66 28.37 -8.64
N ASN A 196 23.53 28.15 -7.65
CA ASN A 196 23.76 26.82 -7.07
C ASN A 196 22.92 26.56 -5.81
N THR A 197 21.91 27.40 -5.54
CA THR A 197 21.01 27.20 -4.40
C THR A 197 20.15 25.96 -4.64
N LYS A 198 20.44 24.87 -3.96
CA LYS A 198 19.66 23.63 -4.07
C LYS A 198 18.23 23.84 -3.56
N PRO A 199 17.22 23.18 -4.17
CA PRO A 199 15.85 23.25 -3.68
C PRO A 199 15.74 22.52 -2.33
N ASP A 200 14.99 23.13 -1.40
CA ASP A 200 14.61 22.48 -0.15
C ASP A 200 13.44 21.52 -0.42
N ILE A 201 13.74 20.23 -0.52
CA ILE A 201 12.76 19.17 -0.73
C ILE A 201 12.90 18.19 0.42
N GLU A 202 11.81 18.00 1.16
CA GLU A 202 11.76 17.03 2.24
C GLU A 202 11.95 15.62 1.65
N ILE A 203 12.97 14.91 2.14
CA ILE A 203 13.31 13.57 1.64
C ILE A 203 12.28 12.59 2.18
N ASN A 204 11.34 12.20 1.33
CA ASN A 204 10.42 11.10 1.61
C ASN A 204 10.70 9.95 0.65
N LYS A 205 11.27 8.85 1.18
CA LYS A 205 11.72 7.69 0.39
C LYS A 205 10.60 6.75 -0.06
N HIS A 206 9.36 6.98 0.37
CA HIS A 206 8.28 5.99 0.27
C HIS A 206 6.98 6.54 -0.31
N LEU A 207 7.07 7.53 -1.19
CA LEU A 207 5.89 8.02 -1.91
C LEU A 207 5.36 6.93 -2.86
N GLN A 208 4.05 6.76 -2.91
CA GLN A 208 3.43 5.96 -3.97
C GLN A 208 2.89 6.90 -5.05
N PRO A 209 2.84 6.47 -6.32
CA PRO A 209 2.37 7.31 -7.42
C PRO A 209 0.83 7.39 -7.45
N ILE A 210 0.24 7.74 -6.31
CA ILE A 210 -1.21 7.77 -6.07
C ILE A 210 -1.61 9.20 -5.71
N PHE A 211 -2.46 9.78 -6.55
CA PHE A 211 -2.76 11.20 -6.52
C PHE A 211 -4.22 11.49 -6.14
N SER A 212 -4.43 12.58 -5.39
CA SER A 212 -5.77 13.05 -5.00
C SER A 212 -6.50 13.72 -6.16
N ASP A 213 -7.78 13.37 -6.32
CA ASP A 213 -8.74 14.01 -7.21
C ASP A 213 -9.60 15.07 -6.49
N LYS A 214 -9.33 15.32 -5.20
CA LYS A 214 -10.07 16.24 -4.32
C LYS A 214 -9.26 17.47 -3.91
N VAL A 215 -8.37 17.93 -4.79
CA VAL A 215 -7.58 19.16 -4.60
C VAL A 215 -8.21 20.29 -5.40
N LEU A 216 -8.49 21.42 -4.75
CA LEU A 216 -8.96 22.63 -5.43
C LEU A 216 -7.82 23.64 -5.51
N LEU A 217 -7.44 24.06 -6.72
CA LEU A 217 -6.52 25.17 -6.96
C LEU A 217 -7.30 26.44 -7.27
N ILE A 218 -7.09 27.51 -6.49
CA ILE A 218 -7.78 28.80 -6.66
C ILE A 218 -6.76 29.86 -7.06
N LYS A 219 -7.05 30.61 -8.12
CA LYS A 219 -6.26 31.78 -8.51
C LYS A 219 -7.00 33.08 -8.17
N PRO A 220 -6.37 34.08 -7.54
CA PRO A 220 -7.04 35.31 -7.15
C PRO A 220 -7.25 36.21 -8.37
N PHE A 221 -8.40 36.87 -8.41
CA PHE A 221 -8.69 37.95 -9.35
C PHE A 221 -9.70 38.94 -8.73
N PRO A 222 -9.75 40.20 -9.21
CA PRO A 222 -10.71 41.17 -8.70
C PRO A 222 -12.16 40.67 -8.84
N GLY A 223 -12.89 40.63 -7.73
CA GLY A 223 -14.27 40.13 -7.70
C GLY A 223 -14.42 38.61 -7.60
N LEU A 224 -13.35 37.87 -7.26
CA LEU A 224 -13.43 36.45 -6.95
C LEU A 224 -14.49 36.19 -5.86
N ASN A 225 -15.58 35.51 -6.24
CA ASN A 225 -16.67 35.16 -5.33
C ASN A 225 -16.46 33.74 -4.80
N TYR A 226 -16.10 33.59 -3.53
CA TYR A 226 -15.82 32.31 -2.91
C TYR A 226 -17.06 31.42 -2.69
N ASP A 227 -18.27 31.98 -2.73
CA ASP A 227 -19.50 31.19 -2.54
C ASP A 227 -19.83 30.27 -3.72
N ILE A 228 -19.19 30.47 -4.87
CA ILE A 228 -19.39 29.59 -6.03
C ILE A 228 -18.70 28.23 -5.86
N TYR A 229 -17.73 28.12 -4.96
CA TYR A 229 -17.00 26.87 -4.74
C TYR A 229 -17.82 25.90 -3.91
N ASN A 230 -18.10 24.73 -4.49
CA ASN A 230 -18.64 23.61 -3.74
C ASN A 230 -17.51 22.90 -2.99
N LEU A 231 -17.60 22.89 -1.66
CA LEU A 231 -16.59 22.34 -0.76
C LEU A 231 -16.88 20.90 -0.31
N ASP A 232 -18.01 20.30 -0.68
CA ASP A 232 -18.44 19.01 -0.13
C ASP A 232 -17.56 17.82 -0.55
N ASN A 233 -16.81 17.95 -1.64
CA ASN A 233 -15.91 16.91 -2.15
C ASN A 233 -14.45 17.36 -2.25
N ILE A 234 -14.06 18.37 -1.47
CA ILE A 234 -12.70 18.91 -1.46
C ILE A 234 -12.03 18.52 -0.15
N ASP A 235 -10.88 17.87 -0.25
CA ASP A 235 -10.07 17.47 0.90
C ASP A 235 -9.09 18.59 1.29
N VAL A 236 -8.61 19.35 0.29
CA VAL A 236 -7.57 20.36 0.46
C VAL A 236 -7.63 21.41 -0.63
N ILE A 237 -7.32 22.65 -0.26
CA ILE A 237 -7.28 23.79 -1.17
C ILE A 237 -5.85 24.30 -1.25
N VAL A 238 -5.41 24.59 -2.46
CA VAL A 238 -4.22 25.39 -2.75
C VAL A 238 -4.71 26.72 -3.32
N HIS A 239 -4.29 27.83 -2.74
CA HIS A 239 -4.70 29.16 -3.14
C HIS A 239 -3.46 29.95 -3.57
N ASP A 240 -3.47 30.38 -4.83
CA ASP A 240 -2.45 31.24 -5.41
C ASP A 240 -2.56 32.66 -4.83
N LEU A 241 -1.49 33.44 -4.85
CA LEU A 241 -1.49 34.81 -4.32
C LEU A 241 -1.09 35.80 -5.40
N TYR A 242 -1.41 37.08 -5.18
CA TYR A 242 -0.79 38.13 -5.99
C TYR A 242 0.70 38.20 -5.71
N HIS A 243 1.46 38.86 -6.59
CA HIS A 243 2.93 38.85 -6.59
C HIS A 243 3.60 39.28 -5.27
N SER A 244 2.90 40.01 -4.40
CA SER A 244 3.36 40.45 -3.08
C SER A 244 2.97 39.51 -1.93
N GLY A 245 2.46 38.31 -2.25
CA GLY A 245 1.93 37.38 -1.24
C GLY A 245 0.61 37.84 -0.63
N THR A 246 -0.24 38.50 -1.43
CA THR A 246 -1.49 39.12 -0.97
C THR A 246 -2.73 38.53 -1.65
N ALA A 247 -3.87 38.64 -0.97
CA ALA A 247 -5.20 38.36 -1.50
C ALA A 247 -6.23 39.31 -0.87
N CYS A 248 -7.46 39.35 -1.40
CA CYS A 248 -8.52 40.19 -0.85
C CYS A 248 -8.93 39.70 0.55
N THR A 249 -8.68 40.52 1.58
CA THR A 249 -9.14 40.28 2.97
C THR A 249 -10.29 41.21 3.39
N SER A 250 -10.57 42.26 2.60
CA SER A 250 -11.63 43.23 2.89
C SER A 250 -13.02 42.69 2.60
N SER A 251 -13.95 42.92 3.54
CA SER A 251 -15.39 42.67 3.35
C SER A 251 -16.17 43.88 2.80
N GLU A 252 -15.50 44.97 2.40
CA GLU A 252 -16.14 46.20 1.92
C GLU A 252 -17.14 45.94 0.77
N TRP A 253 -16.82 44.96 -0.09
CA TRP A 253 -17.64 44.57 -1.24
C TRP A 253 -18.55 43.37 -0.95
N GLY A 254 -18.57 42.89 0.29
CA GLY A 254 -19.31 41.72 0.78
C GLY A 254 -18.40 40.54 1.13
N ASP A 255 -18.74 39.82 2.20
CA ASP A 255 -17.93 38.71 2.77
C ASP A 255 -17.56 37.62 1.76
N LYS A 256 -18.42 37.38 0.78
CA LYS A 256 -18.20 36.39 -0.29
C LYS A 256 -16.98 36.69 -1.18
N TYR A 257 -16.45 37.91 -1.15
CA TYR A 257 -15.24 38.30 -1.90
C TYR A 257 -13.97 38.32 -1.04
N SER A 258 -14.09 38.15 0.28
CA SER A 258 -12.96 38.10 1.19
C SER A 258 -12.51 36.65 1.40
N LEU A 259 -11.19 36.45 1.39
CA LEU A 259 -10.58 35.17 1.70
C LEU A 259 -10.74 34.81 3.19
N ILE A 260 -10.88 35.80 4.09
CA ILE A 260 -10.97 35.55 5.53
C ILE A 260 -12.24 34.74 5.89
N PRO A 261 -13.46 35.16 5.52
CA PRO A 261 -14.67 34.34 5.73
C PRO A 261 -14.61 32.98 5.04
N PHE A 262 -13.92 32.88 3.89
CA PHE A 262 -13.74 31.62 3.19
C PHE A 262 -12.84 30.64 3.97
N LEU A 263 -11.75 31.12 4.57
CA LEU A 263 -10.90 30.31 5.45
C LEU A 263 -11.70 29.78 6.65
N ASP A 264 -12.54 30.61 7.26
CA ASP A 264 -13.44 30.19 8.35
C ASP A 264 -14.43 29.10 7.89
N LYS A 265 -14.98 29.23 6.68
CA LYS A 265 -15.87 28.22 6.07
C LYS A 265 -15.12 26.89 5.85
N CYS A 266 -13.88 26.93 5.38
CA CYS A 266 -13.03 25.76 5.19
C CYS A 266 -12.69 25.09 6.51
N LYS A 267 -12.30 25.86 7.53
CA LYS A 267 -11.98 25.38 8.87
C LYS A 267 -13.16 24.67 9.53
N LYS A 268 -14.38 25.18 9.38
CA LYS A 268 -15.61 24.51 9.88
C LYS A 268 -15.88 23.16 9.21
N LYS A 269 -15.35 22.94 8.00
CA LYS A 269 -15.44 21.68 7.24
C LYS A 269 -14.19 20.80 7.35
N ASP A 270 -13.22 21.18 8.20
CA ASP A 270 -11.92 20.50 8.33
C ASP A 270 -11.12 20.44 7.02
N ILE A 271 -11.27 21.45 6.16
CA ILE A 271 -10.55 21.59 4.90
C ILE A 271 -9.33 22.47 5.11
N LYS A 272 -8.15 21.91 4.84
CA LYS A 272 -6.89 22.67 4.88
C LYS A 272 -6.74 23.58 3.67
N VAL A 273 -6.26 24.79 3.90
CA VAL A 273 -5.97 25.78 2.86
C VAL A 273 -4.50 26.17 2.90
N TYR A 274 -3.79 25.84 1.82
CA TYR A 274 -2.39 26.20 1.61
C TYR A 274 -2.28 27.45 0.74
N LEU A 275 -1.51 28.44 1.19
CA LEU A 275 -1.23 29.64 0.41
C LEU A 275 0.19 29.61 -0.18
N ALA A 276 0.29 29.89 -1.47
CA ALA A 276 1.55 29.99 -2.23
C ALA A 276 1.31 30.85 -3.48
N ALA A 277 2.30 31.29 -4.25
CA ALA A 277 3.71 31.36 -3.91
C ALA A 277 4.01 32.68 -3.19
N ILE A 278 4.59 32.61 -2.00
CA ILE A 278 4.99 33.77 -1.22
C ILE A 278 6.46 33.63 -0.83
N GLU A 279 7.19 34.73 -0.96
CA GLU A 279 8.59 34.80 -0.54
C GLU A 279 8.69 34.92 0.98
N SER A 280 9.65 34.24 1.60
CA SER A 280 9.95 34.51 3.01
C SER A 280 10.61 35.89 3.16
N SER A 281 9.98 36.76 3.95
CA SER A 281 10.47 38.11 4.21
C SER A 281 10.18 38.56 5.64
N ASP A 282 11.04 39.42 6.18
CA ASP A 282 10.85 40.03 7.51
C ASP A 282 9.68 41.03 7.53
N GLU A 283 9.32 41.56 6.35
CA GLU A 283 8.21 42.48 6.16
C GLU A 283 7.06 41.78 5.43
N SER A 284 5.82 41.96 5.90
CA SER A 284 4.62 41.43 5.24
C SER A 284 3.52 42.48 5.17
N TYR A 285 2.68 42.39 4.14
CA TYR A 285 1.51 43.25 4.02
C TYR A 285 0.50 42.93 5.12
N GLN A 286 -0.29 43.94 5.51
CA GLN A 286 -1.35 43.77 6.50
C GLN A 286 -2.31 42.61 6.13
N SER A 287 -2.70 42.51 4.86
CA SER A 287 -3.58 41.44 4.37
C SER A 287 -2.95 40.05 4.52
N THR A 288 -1.64 39.91 4.29
CA THR A 288 -0.93 38.64 4.52
C THR A 288 -0.97 38.24 5.99
N LYS A 289 -0.74 39.20 6.90
CA LYS A 289 -0.84 38.95 8.34
C LYS A 289 -2.24 38.52 8.77
N GLU A 290 -3.27 39.20 8.26
CA GLU A 290 -4.67 38.85 8.52
C GLU A 290 -4.98 37.40 8.09
N LEU A 291 -4.43 36.94 6.95
CA LEU A 291 -4.62 35.56 6.48
C LEU A 291 -3.94 34.52 7.39
N ILE A 292 -2.75 34.83 7.90
CA ILE A 292 -2.04 33.97 8.87
C ILE A 292 -2.85 33.89 10.16
N ASP A 293 -3.32 35.03 10.67
CA ASP A 293 -4.10 35.12 11.90
C ASP A 293 -5.45 34.37 11.77
N ALA A 294 -6.03 34.32 10.57
CA ALA A 294 -7.21 33.52 10.23
C ALA A 294 -6.94 32.01 10.12
N GLY A 295 -5.68 31.57 10.22
CA GLY A 295 -5.27 30.17 10.24
C GLY A 295 -4.92 29.57 8.89
N ALA A 296 -4.56 30.39 7.90
CA ALA A 296 -4.02 29.88 6.64
C ALA A 296 -2.62 29.28 6.81
N GLU A 297 -2.35 28.13 6.19
CA GLU A 297 -1.01 27.52 6.18
C GLU A 297 -0.22 28.06 4.99
N ILE A 298 0.82 28.86 5.25
CA ILE A 298 1.66 29.44 4.20
C ILE A 298 2.81 28.51 3.84
N ILE A 299 3.07 28.33 2.55
CA ILE A 299 4.25 27.64 2.05
C ILE A 299 5.16 28.64 1.33
N PHE A 300 6.25 29.00 2.01
CA PHE A 300 7.21 29.98 1.52
C PHE A 300 8.16 29.41 0.47
N ASP A 301 8.64 30.28 -0.42
CA ASP A 301 9.75 30.07 -1.36
C ASP A 301 9.60 28.86 -2.30
N LYS A 302 8.37 28.39 -2.50
CA LYS A 302 8.02 27.33 -3.44
C LYS A 302 7.09 27.87 -4.51
N THR A 303 7.19 27.32 -5.71
CA THR A 303 6.25 27.63 -6.78
C THR A 303 4.88 27.02 -6.49
N ILE A 304 3.83 27.56 -7.13
CA ILE A 304 2.47 27.03 -6.98
C ILE A 304 2.37 25.59 -7.51
N GLU A 305 3.13 25.25 -8.54
CA GLU A 305 3.21 23.92 -9.15
C GLU A 305 3.82 22.91 -8.18
N MET A 306 4.87 23.30 -7.45
CA MET A 306 5.50 22.48 -6.41
C MET A 306 4.55 22.25 -5.24
N VAL A 307 3.83 23.29 -4.80
CA VAL A 307 2.84 23.14 -3.72
C VAL A 307 1.69 22.25 -4.14
N TYR A 308 1.15 22.46 -5.34
CA TYR A 308 0.10 21.62 -5.90
C TYR A 308 0.54 20.15 -6.00
N GLY A 309 1.71 19.88 -6.58
CA GLY A 309 2.24 18.52 -6.68
C GLY A 309 2.44 17.85 -5.32
N ASN A 310 2.94 18.59 -4.34
CA ASN A 310 3.17 18.08 -2.98
C ASN A 310 1.86 17.71 -2.29
N VAL A 311 0.88 18.61 -2.30
CA VAL A 311 -0.44 18.37 -1.72
C VAL A 311 -1.12 17.18 -2.39
N LEU A 312 -1.06 17.13 -3.72
CA LEU A 312 -1.74 16.12 -4.53
C LEU A 312 -1.22 14.70 -4.27
N ILE A 313 0.07 14.51 -3.99
CA ILE A 313 0.64 13.20 -3.64
C ILE A 313 0.54 12.88 -2.13
N ASN A 314 0.82 13.84 -1.24
CA ASN A 314 0.92 13.56 0.19
C ASN A 314 -0.43 13.53 0.92
N PHE A 315 -1.42 14.33 0.50
CA PHE A 315 -2.69 14.42 1.24
C PHE A 315 -3.51 13.14 1.16
N LYS A 316 -3.37 12.39 0.06
CA LYS A 316 -4.07 11.11 -0.14
C LYS A 316 -3.50 9.98 0.69
N HIS A 317 -2.18 9.92 0.84
CA HIS A 317 -1.52 8.97 1.75
C HIS A 317 -1.99 9.15 3.19
N LYS A 318 -2.12 10.41 3.65
CA LYS A 318 -2.67 10.73 4.97
C LYS A 318 -4.15 10.34 5.09
N ASN A 319 -4.97 10.58 4.05
CA ASN A 319 -6.40 10.27 4.07
C ASN A 319 -6.68 8.75 4.00
N LEU A 320 -5.91 7.97 3.24
CA LEU A 320 -6.05 6.51 3.22
C LEU A 320 -5.74 5.90 4.59
N MET A 321 -4.66 6.35 5.23
CA MET A 321 -4.29 5.87 6.56
C MET A 321 -5.31 6.30 7.62
N SER A 322 -5.79 7.55 7.61
CA SER A 322 -6.84 7.99 8.53
C SER A 322 -8.16 7.25 8.31
N GLN A 323 -8.50 6.90 7.07
CA GLN A 323 -9.66 6.07 6.75
C GLN A 323 -9.50 4.64 7.28
N VAL A 324 -8.35 3.99 7.08
CA VAL A 324 -8.08 2.66 7.64
C VAL A 324 -8.15 2.70 9.17
N LYS A 325 -7.55 3.72 9.81
CA LYS A 325 -7.60 3.91 11.28
C LYS A 325 -9.02 4.13 11.79
N SER A 326 -9.79 5.02 11.15
CA SER A 326 -11.19 5.30 11.55
C SER A 326 -12.11 4.08 11.33
N MET A 327 -11.88 3.30 10.27
CA MET A 327 -12.64 2.07 10.03
C MET A 327 -12.23 0.93 10.95
N SER A 328 -10.95 0.80 11.28
CA SER A 328 -10.46 -0.17 12.27
C SER A 328 -11.24 -0.03 13.58
N LYS A 329 -11.32 1.20 14.09
CA LYS A 329 -12.05 1.56 15.33
C LYS A 329 -13.56 1.32 15.25
N ASN A 330 -14.18 1.55 14.09
CA ASN A 330 -15.63 1.50 13.94
C ASN A 330 -16.18 0.16 13.41
N LYS A 331 -15.35 -0.69 12.78
CA LYS A 331 -15.79 -1.90 12.04
C LYS A 331 -14.98 -3.17 12.35
N ASN A 332 -14.09 -3.17 13.35
CA ASN A 332 -13.37 -4.38 13.79
C ASN A 332 -12.46 -5.01 12.69
N ILE A 333 -11.80 -4.17 11.89
CA ILE A 333 -10.88 -4.61 10.84
C ILE A 333 -9.52 -4.93 11.46
N ASN A 334 -9.15 -6.22 11.48
CA ASN A 334 -7.87 -6.68 12.01
C ASN A 334 -6.87 -6.93 10.86
N LEU A 335 -5.58 -6.87 11.18
CA LEU A 335 -4.52 -7.41 10.33
C LEU A 335 -4.35 -8.91 10.64
N TYR A 336 -4.33 -9.73 9.60
CA TYR A 336 -4.16 -11.17 9.69
C TYR A 336 -2.83 -11.57 9.04
N HIS A 337 -2.03 -12.37 9.73
CA HIS A 337 -0.79 -12.93 9.19
C HIS A 337 -0.76 -14.43 9.45
N ALA A 338 -0.76 -15.23 8.39
CA ALA A 338 -0.66 -16.67 8.49
C ALA A 338 0.76 -17.15 8.19
N THR A 339 1.23 -18.11 8.98
CA THR A 339 2.61 -18.61 8.97
C THR A 339 2.69 -20.08 9.37
N GLN A 340 3.89 -20.64 9.23
CA GLN A 340 4.26 -22.00 9.58
C GLN A 340 5.02 -22.03 10.91
N LEU A 341 5.09 -23.20 11.56
CA LEU A 341 5.69 -23.32 12.89
C LEU A 341 7.13 -22.81 12.97
N LYS A 342 7.98 -23.13 11.99
CA LYS A 342 9.39 -22.73 11.98
C LYS A 342 9.60 -21.21 11.89
N GLU A 343 8.76 -20.52 11.11
CA GLU A 343 8.80 -19.07 11.02
C GLU A 343 8.21 -18.43 12.28
N PHE A 344 7.16 -19.04 12.85
CA PHE A 344 6.59 -18.60 14.12
C PHE A 344 7.58 -18.71 15.30
N GLU A 345 8.38 -19.79 15.37
CA GLU A 345 9.49 -19.92 16.34
C GLU A 345 10.49 -18.76 16.22
N LEU A 346 10.85 -18.39 15.00
CA LEU A 346 11.73 -17.25 14.74
C LEU A 346 11.07 -15.93 15.15
N TYR A 347 9.78 -15.74 14.85
CA TYR A 347 9.03 -14.56 15.26
C TYR A 347 8.99 -14.42 16.78
N CYS A 348 8.82 -15.52 17.51
CA CYS A 348 8.86 -15.51 18.97
C CYS A 348 10.26 -15.17 19.49
N LYS A 349 11.31 -15.79 18.93
CA LYS A 349 12.69 -15.51 19.31
C LYS A 349 13.07 -14.04 19.12
N GLU A 350 12.63 -13.42 18.03
CA GLU A 350 12.93 -12.03 17.70
C GLU A 350 11.90 -11.04 18.28
N GLN A 351 10.82 -11.55 18.88
CA GLN A 351 9.65 -10.79 19.37
C GLN A 351 9.03 -9.87 18.31
N LYS A 352 9.13 -10.26 17.04
CA LYS A 352 8.71 -9.45 15.91
C LYS A 352 8.20 -10.29 14.75
N LEU A 353 7.21 -9.74 14.05
CA LEU A 353 6.81 -10.18 12.73
C LEU A 353 7.81 -9.63 11.70
N LEU A 354 8.56 -10.53 11.09
CA LEU A 354 9.69 -10.20 10.22
C LEU A 354 9.30 -10.19 8.73
N SER A 355 10.03 -9.41 7.93
CA SER A 355 9.96 -9.49 6.47
C SER A 355 10.56 -10.79 5.94
N ARG A 356 10.23 -11.15 4.70
CA ARG A 356 10.80 -12.34 4.04
C ARG A 356 12.31 -12.27 3.91
N GLU A 357 12.85 -11.09 3.60
CA GLU A 357 14.29 -10.86 3.59
C GLU A 357 14.94 -11.11 4.97
N ALA A 358 14.33 -10.60 6.05
CA ALA A 358 14.83 -10.79 7.40
C ALA A 358 14.79 -12.26 7.84
N ILE A 359 13.74 -13.00 7.47
CA ILE A 359 13.65 -14.46 7.71
C ILE A 359 14.78 -15.18 6.98
N ALA A 360 14.98 -14.88 5.69
CA ALA A 360 16.00 -15.53 4.87
C ALA A 360 17.43 -15.30 5.39
N LYS A 361 17.69 -14.18 6.05
CA LYS A 361 18.99 -13.86 6.69
C LYS A 361 19.22 -14.61 8.01
N LYS A 362 18.16 -15.00 8.71
CA LYS A 362 18.22 -15.59 10.06
C LYS A 362 17.94 -17.09 10.11
N LEU A 363 17.38 -17.65 9.03
CA LEU A 363 16.92 -19.03 8.97
C LEU A 363 17.42 -19.72 7.70
N ASP A 364 18.48 -20.52 7.82
CA ASP A 364 19.17 -21.17 6.69
C ASP A 364 18.24 -22.02 5.80
N ASN A 365 17.21 -22.62 6.39
CA ASN A 365 16.26 -23.51 5.74
C ASN A 365 14.81 -22.99 5.85
N PHE A 366 14.59 -21.70 5.58
CA PHE A 366 13.25 -21.12 5.59
C PHE A 366 12.35 -21.68 4.48
N THR A 367 11.03 -21.60 4.68
CA THR A 367 10.06 -22.08 3.70
C THR A 367 10.08 -21.17 2.47
N LYS A 368 10.40 -21.71 1.30
CA LYS A 368 10.37 -20.94 0.05
C LYS A 368 8.96 -20.89 -0.53
N PHE A 369 8.48 -19.71 -0.85
CA PHE A 369 7.21 -19.52 -1.56
C PHE A 369 7.45 -19.36 -3.06
N PHE A 370 6.49 -19.78 -3.88
CA PHE A 370 6.53 -19.61 -5.33
C PHE A 370 6.64 -18.13 -5.77
N THR A 371 6.27 -17.20 -4.89
CA THR A 371 6.32 -15.75 -5.13
C THR A 371 7.68 -15.13 -4.85
N ASP A 372 8.58 -15.82 -4.14
CA ASP A 372 9.80 -15.23 -3.58
C ASP A 372 10.70 -14.58 -4.64
N GLU A 373 10.92 -15.22 -5.78
CA GLU A 373 11.76 -14.66 -6.85
C GLU A 373 11.12 -13.41 -7.44
N LYS A 374 9.80 -13.41 -7.61
CA LYS A 374 9.07 -12.26 -8.12
C LYS A 374 9.04 -11.10 -7.12
N ASP A 375 8.96 -11.39 -5.83
CA ASP A 375 9.02 -10.38 -4.77
C ASP A 375 10.39 -9.68 -4.75
N LYS A 376 11.48 -10.39 -5.07
CA LYS A 376 12.82 -9.81 -5.26
C LYS A 376 12.92 -8.96 -6.52
N GLU A 377 12.40 -9.45 -7.65
CA GLU A 377 12.34 -8.69 -8.90
C GLU A 377 11.58 -7.37 -8.76
N LEU A 378 10.50 -7.37 -7.97
CA LEU A 378 9.69 -6.19 -7.69
C LEU A 378 10.23 -5.32 -6.54
N ASN A 379 11.39 -5.66 -5.97
CA ASN A 379 12.04 -4.93 -4.88
C ASN A 379 11.13 -4.70 -3.65
N ILE A 380 10.31 -5.70 -3.32
CA ILE A 380 9.38 -5.70 -2.19
C ILE A 380 9.69 -6.83 -1.19
N TRP A 381 10.73 -7.62 -1.45
CA TRP A 381 11.15 -8.75 -0.62
C TRP A 381 11.47 -8.38 0.84
N ASN A 382 11.83 -7.12 1.07
CA ASN A 382 12.11 -6.55 2.38
C ASN A 382 10.85 -6.10 3.15
N LYS A 383 9.65 -6.19 2.55
CA LYS A 383 8.39 -5.80 3.20
C LYS A 383 7.82 -6.92 4.08
N VAL A 384 7.02 -6.50 5.05
CA VAL A 384 6.18 -7.40 5.85
C VAL A 384 4.81 -7.48 5.19
N PHE A 385 4.24 -8.68 5.14
CA PHE A 385 2.96 -8.96 4.50
C PHE A 385 1.90 -9.37 5.50
N GLY A 386 0.66 -8.97 5.24
CA GLY A 386 -0.53 -9.42 5.96
C GLY A 386 -1.78 -9.28 5.09
N ASN A 387 -2.93 -9.58 5.67
CA ASN A 387 -4.22 -9.58 4.98
C ASN A 387 -5.27 -8.90 5.84
N LEU A 388 -6.33 -8.38 5.22
CA LEU A 388 -7.47 -7.82 5.94
C LEU A 388 -8.56 -8.87 6.26
N ASN A 389 -8.31 -10.14 5.93
CA ASN A 389 -9.20 -11.25 6.22
C ASN A 389 -8.42 -12.54 6.54
N ASP A 390 -8.99 -13.39 7.39
CA ASP A 390 -8.47 -14.73 7.65
C ASP A 390 -8.85 -15.68 6.50
N PHE A 391 -7.90 -16.02 5.63
CA PHE A 391 -8.14 -16.99 4.57
C PHE A 391 -8.47 -18.40 5.08
N GLY A 392 -8.03 -18.76 6.30
CA GLY A 392 -8.40 -20.02 6.94
C GLY A 392 -9.87 -20.09 7.33
N LYS A 393 -10.54 -18.94 7.50
CA LYS A 393 -11.98 -18.89 7.82
C LYS A 393 -12.83 -19.48 6.70
N ASN A 394 -12.40 -19.33 5.45
CA ASN A 394 -13.08 -19.96 4.32
C ASN A 394 -13.11 -21.48 4.48
N PHE A 395 -11.98 -22.09 4.90
CA PHE A 395 -11.91 -23.52 5.21
C PHE A 395 -12.97 -23.92 6.24
N ASN A 396 -13.10 -23.13 7.31
CA ASN A 396 -14.11 -23.35 8.35
C ASN A 396 -15.55 -23.20 7.85
N GLN A 397 -15.82 -22.33 6.87
CA GLN A 397 -17.19 -22.06 6.42
C GLN A 397 -17.67 -22.96 5.27
N TYR A 398 -16.81 -23.28 4.29
CA TYR A 398 -17.23 -24.01 3.08
C TYR A 398 -16.77 -25.47 3.10
N GLN A 399 -17.62 -26.39 2.64
CA GLN A 399 -17.35 -27.83 2.71
C GLN A 399 -16.14 -28.27 1.87
N TYR A 400 -15.92 -27.61 0.72
CA TYR A 400 -14.88 -27.96 -0.26
C TYR A 400 -13.83 -26.88 -0.43
N SER A 401 -13.69 -25.98 0.55
CA SER A 401 -12.55 -25.05 0.58
C SER A 401 -11.28 -25.77 1.01
N ILE A 402 -10.15 -25.12 0.80
CA ILE A 402 -8.83 -25.58 1.21
C ILE A 402 -8.34 -24.81 2.44
N PRO A 403 -7.45 -25.40 3.27
CA PRO A 403 -6.78 -24.70 4.36
C PRO A 403 -6.02 -23.45 3.89
N ASN A 404 -5.62 -22.61 4.84
CA ASN A 404 -4.87 -21.38 4.55
C ASN A 404 -3.49 -21.73 3.99
N ALA A 405 -3.24 -21.43 2.71
CA ALA A 405 -1.98 -21.79 2.04
C ALA A 405 -0.73 -21.26 2.74
N TYR A 406 -0.80 -20.14 3.45
CA TYR A 406 0.37 -19.55 4.10
C TYR A 406 0.74 -20.24 5.42
N GLY A 407 -0.21 -20.95 6.03
CA GLY A 407 0.09 -21.90 7.10
C GLY A 407 -0.98 -22.06 8.17
N PRO A 408 -0.76 -23.03 9.08
CA PRO A 408 -1.73 -23.44 10.08
C PRO A 408 -1.80 -22.52 11.30
N ILE A 409 -0.88 -21.56 11.43
CA ILE A 409 -0.87 -20.58 12.52
C ILE A 409 -1.25 -19.23 11.95
N CYS A 410 -2.32 -18.61 12.45
CA CYS A 410 -2.79 -17.31 12.00
C CYS A 410 -2.78 -16.30 13.16
N LEU A 411 -1.91 -15.30 13.06
CA LEU A 411 -1.82 -14.17 13.98
C LEU A 411 -2.89 -13.13 13.61
N VAL A 412 -3.67 -12.71 14.60
CA VAL A 412 -4.65 -11.63 14.47
C VAL A 412 -4.19 -10.48 15.36
N PHE A 413 -3.94 -9.32 14.77
CA PHE A 413 -3.47 -8.14 15.49
C PHE A 413 -4.63 -7.26 15.98
N LEU A 414 -4.38 -6.55 17.08
CA LEU A 414 -5.25 -5.51 17.60
C LEU A 414 -5.26 -4.28 16.68
N GLU A 415 -6.32 -3.48 16.77
CA GLU A 415 -6.54 -2.31 15.92
C GLU A 415 -5.48 -1.21 16.05
N ASN A 416 -4.79 -1.14 17.19
CA ASN A 416 -3.70 -0.19 17.43
C ASN A 416 -2.48 -0.45 16.53
N ILE A 417 -2.40 -1.62 15.89
CA ILE A 417 -1.27 -1.93 15.01
C ILE A 417 -1.17 -0.98 13.83
N TRP A 418 -2.30 -0.46 13.34
CA TRP A 418 -2.35 0.53 12.27
C TRP A 418 -1.67 1.86 12.62
N ASP A 419 -1.45 2.14 13.90
CA ASP A 419 -0.69 3.32 14.34
C ASP A 419 0.82 3.12 14.23
N THR A 420 1.28 1.87 14.17
CA THR A 420 2.69 1.51 14.09
C THR A 420 3.15 1.17 12.69
N ILE A 421 2.24 0.91 11.75
CA ILE A 421 2.57 0.50 10.38
C ILE A 421 3.04 1.69 9.54
N GLU A 422 4.21 1.54 8.93
CA GLU A 422 4.84 2.51 8.05
C GLU A 422 4.60 2.15 6.57
N ASN A 423 4.10 3.12 5.81
CA ASN A 423 3.88 3.05 4.35
C ASN A 423 3.10 1.80 3.87
N PRO A 424 1.89 1.53 4.40
CA PRO A 424 1.13 0.38 3.95
C PRO A 424 0.67 0.55 2.49
N VAL A 425 0.85 -0.51 1.73
CA VAL A 425 0.33 -0.67 0.37
C VAL A 425 -0.76 -1.74 0.40
N PHE A 426 -1.93 -1.38 -0.09
CA PHE A 426 -3.11 -2.24 -0.16
C PHE A 426 -3.32 -2.69 -1.60
N THR A 427 -3.45 -4.00 -1.82
CA THR A 427 -3.67 -4.59 -3.14
C THR A 427 -4.85 -5.55 -3.12
N GLU A 428 -5.63 -5.58 -4.20
CA GLU A 428 -6.80 -6.48 -4.32
C GLU A 428 -6.41 -7.97 -4.35
N ARG A 429 -5.15 -8.26 -4.68
CA ARG A 429 -4.53 -9.59 -4.78
C ARG A 429 -3.04 -9.44 -4.48
N SER A 430 -2.34 -10.56 -4.28
CA SER A 430 -0.89 -10.53 -4.16
C SER A 430 -0.27 -9.75 -5.33
N ILE A 431 0.63 -8.84 -5.00
CA ILE A 431 1.39 -7.98 -5.93
C ILE A 431 2.14 -8.79 -7.00
N THR A 432 2.34 -10.09 -6.76
CA THR A 432 2.90 -11.04 -7.71
C THR A 432 1.95 -11.51 -8.81
N THR A 433 0.67 -11.13 -8.83
CA THR A 433 -0.25 -11.50 -9.91
C THR A 433 -0.13 -10.57 -11.13
N LYS A 434 -0.23 -11.12 -12.35
CA LYS A 434 -0.37 -10.30 -13.57
C LYS A 434 -1.68 -9.49 -13.43
N ASN A 435 -1.61 -8.17 -13.61
CA ASN A 435 -2.71 -7.21 -13.43
C ASN A 435 -3.11 -6.90 -11.97
N TYR A 436 -2.18 -6.93 -11.02
CA TYR A 436 -2.48 -6.39 -9.69
C TYR A 436 -2.85 -4.89 -9.80
N LYS A 437 -3.83 -4.45 -9.01
CA LYS A 437 -4.19 -3.04 -8.88
C LYS A 437 -3.88 -2.59 -7.46
N CYS A 438 -3.00 -1.59 -7.34
CA CYS A 438 -2.89 -0.83 -6.11
C CYS A 438 -4.22 -0.14 -5.85
N ILE A 439 -4.74 -0.29 -4.64
CA ILE A 439 -5.99 0.36 -4.24
C ILE A 439 -5.67 1.84 -4.02
N SER A 440 -5.91 2.61 -5.08
CA SER A 440 -5.59 4.03 -5.13
C SER A 440 -6.69 4.93 -4.55
N ASN A 441 -7.92 4.43 -4.36
CA ASN A 441 -9.03 5.17 -3.76
C ASN A 441 -9.82 4.26 -2.81
N ALA A 442 -9.77 4.57 -1.52
CA ALA A 442 -10.59 3.91 -0.51
C ALA A 442 -12.10 4.24 -0.66
N ASN A 443 -12.46 5.42 -1.16
CA ASN A 443 -13.85 5.88 -1.23
C ASN A 443 -14.78 5.08 -2.17
N GLY A 444 -14.26 4.31 -3.13
CA GLY A 444 -15.07 3.46 -4.02
C GLY A 444 -15.15 1.99 -3.58
N PHE A 445 -14.18 1.54 -2.77
CA PHE A 445 -13.97 0.13 -2.41
C PHE A 445 -14.29 -0.17 -0.94
N LEU A 446 -14.20 0.84 -0.06
CA LEU A 446 -14.51 0.75 1.36
C LEU A 446 -15.99 0.99 1.68
N ASP A 447 -16.83 1.17 0.65
CA ASP A 447 -18.27 1.27 0.85
C ASP A 447 -18.87 -0.12 1.16
N LYS A 448 -19.51 -0.15 2.33
CA LYS A 448 -19.91 -1.21 3.28
C LYS A 448 -20.05 -2.70 2.91
N ASN A 449 -19.94 -3.18 1.68
CA ASN A 449 -20.24 -4.59 1.34
C ASN A 449 -19.21 -5.35 0.47
N GLN A 450 -18.23 -4.66 -0.14
CA GLN A 450 -17.23 -5.34 -1.00
C GLN A 450 -15.96 -5.79 -0.24
N PHE A 451 -15.60 -5.08 0.83
CA PHE A 451 -14.38 -5.31 1.61
C PHE A 451 -14.27 -6.72 2.21
N ILE A 452 -15.36 -7.28 2.74
CA ILE A 452 -15.36 -8.61 3.37
C ILE A 452 -15.26 -9.74 2.33
N LYS A 453 -15.62 -9.48 1.07
CA LYS A 453 -15.59 -10.48 -0.01
C LYS A 453 -14.26 -10.56 -0.76
N ASN A 454 -13.42 -9.52 -0.68
CA ASN A 454 -12.20 -9.42 -1.48
C ASN A 454 -10.95 -9.70 -0.63
N SER A 455 -10.05 -10.53 -1.16
CA SER A 455 -8.78 -10.95 -0.53
C SER A 455 -7.73 -9.83 -0.54
N ILE A 456 -7.93 -8.78 0.27
CA ILE A 456 -7.02 -7.63 0.32
C ILE A 456 -5.75 -8.00 1.09
N GLU A 457 -4.63 -7.93 0.37
CA GLU A 457 -3.28 -8.06 0.92
C GLU A 457 -2.77 -6.67 1.30
N VAL A 458 -1.98 -6.63 2.37
CA VAL A 458 -1.32 -5.42 2.89
C VAL A 458 0.17 -5.71 2.98
N SER A 459 0.99 -4.82 2.42
CA SER A 459 2.45 -4.85 2.61
C SER A 459 2.94 -3.54 3.22
N PHE A 460 3.95 -3.59 4.07
CA PHE A 460 4.46 -2.41 4.78
C PHE A 460 5.95 -2.58 5.14
N ASP A 461 6.61 -1.46 5.46
CA ASP A 461 8.07 -1.39 5.46
C ASP A 461 8.71 -1.80 6.79
N ASN A 462 7.98 -1.71 7.89
CA ASN A 462 8.52 -1.96 9.23
C ASN A 462 8.05 -3.29 9.84
N GLU A 463 8.89 -3.87 10.69
CA GLU A 463 8.54 -5.06 11.49
C GLU A 463 7.57 -4.71 12.61
N ILE A 464 6.63 -5.62 12.90
CA ILE A 464 5.65 -5.43 13.98
C ILE A 464 6.10 -6.17 15.23
N ILE A 465 6.00 -5.52 16.39
CA ILE A 465 6.26 -6.17 17.68
C ILE A 465 5.17 -7.22 17.97
N ILE A 466 5.58 -8.42 18.36
CA ILE A 466 4.68 -9.49 18.82
C ILE A 466 4.70 -9.50 20.35
N SER A 467 3.59 -9.08 20.94
CA SER A 467 3.40 -9.05 22.39
C SER A 467 1.91 -9.18 22.72
N ASP A 468 1.61 -9.31 24.02
CA ASP A 468 0.21 -9.35 24.48
C ASP A 468 -0.57 -8.07 24.10
N SER A 469 0.11 -6.91 24.03
CA SER A 469 -0.50 -5.62 23.69
C SER A 469 -0.74 -5.39 22.19
N THR A 470 -0.22 -6.26 21.33
CA THR A 470 -0.40 -6.18 19.87
C THR A 470 -1.21 -7.35 19.32
N ILE A 471 -1.17 -8.51 19.97
CA ILE A 471 -1.92 -9.71 19.57
C ILE A 471 -3.33 -9.68 20.14
N LYS A 472 -4.32 -9.81 19.25
CA LYS A 472 -5.73 -10.00 19.59
C LYS A 472 -6.02 -11.47 19.86
N GLU A 473 -5.66 -12.34 18.93
CA GLU A 473 -5.77 -13.80 19.05
C GLU A 473 -4.82 -14.51 18.08
N ILE A 474 -4.53 -15.78 18.37
CA ILE A 474 -3.73 -16.67 17.54
C ILE A 474 -4.59 -17.89 17.24
N ILE A 475 -4.96 -18.06 15.97
CA ILE A 475 -5.84 -19.15 15.52
C ILE A 475 -4.98 -20.26 14.95
N ILE A 476 -5.17 -21.48 15.46
CA ILE A 476 -4.32 -22.64 15.16
C ILE A 476 -5.17 -23.76 14.56
N ASP A 477 -4.75 -24.30 13.42
CA ASP A 477 -5.37 -25.50 12.85
C ASP A 477 -5.13 -26.72 13.76
N PRO A 478 -6.14 -27.60 13.97
CA PRO A 478 -6.04 -28.75 14.86
C PRO A 478 -5.15 -29.86 14.26
N LEU A 479 -3.85 -29.65 14.31
CA LEU A 479 -2.82 -30.54 13.78
C LEU A 479 -2.10 -31.25 14.93
N PHE A 480 -1.81 -32.54 14.73
CA PHE A 480 -0.97 -33.34 15.61
C PHE A 480 0.38 -33.59 14.95
N ILE A 481 1.46 -33.10 15.56
CA ILE A 481 2.80 -33.08 14.99
C ILE A 481 3.78 -33.45 16.09
N ASP A 482 4.60 -34.49 15.86
CA ASP A 482 5.65 -34.89 16.81
C ASP A 482 5.08 -35.14 18.22
N LYS A 483 4.15 -36.09 18.30
CA LYS A 483 3.52 -36.58 19.54
C LYS A 483 2.83 -35.52 20.41
N SER A 484 2.57 -34.33 19.87
CA SER A 484 1.91 -33.22 20.55
C SER A 484 1.01 -32.46 19.58
N TYR A 485 0.03 -31.73 20.08
CA TYR A 485 -0.77 -30.88 19.22
C TYR A 485 0.01 -29.60 18.89
N LEU A 486 -0.21 -29.07 17.69
CA LEU A 486 0.39 -27.81 17.27
C LEU A 486 0.05 -26.67 18.25
N ILE A 487 -1.17 -26.69 18.80
CA ILE A 487 -1.58 -25.72 19.82
C ILE A 487 -0.69 -25.78 21.07
N ASP A 488 -0.25 -26.96 21.52
CA ASP A 488 0.61 -27.07 22.70
C ASP A 488 1.98 -26.45 22.44
N LYS A 489 2.54 -26.70 21.24
CA LYS A 489 3.82 -26.12 20.82
C LYS A 489 3.74 -24.59 20.73
N VAL A 490 2.68 -24.06 20.11
CA VAL A 490 2.47 -22.62 20.00
C VAL A 490 2.19 -21.99 21.37
N THR A 491 1.38 -22.63 22.21
CA THR A 491 1.05 -22.13 23.56
C THR A 491 2.32 -21.98 24.40
N LYS A 492 3.22 -22.97 24.33
CA LYS A 492 4.52 -22.89 25.01
C LYS A 492 5.35 -21.70 24.53
N LEU A 493 5.45 -21.49 23.21
CA LEU A 493 6.17 -20.34 22.65
C LEU A 493 5.55 -19.00 23.06
N THR A 494 4.23 -18.93 23.13
CA THR A 494 3.51 -17.70 23.52
C THR A 494 3.59 -17.43 25.03
N ASP A 495 3.65 -18.47 25.86
CA ASP A 495 3.86 -18.35 27.31
C ASP A 495 5.22 -17.70 27.61
N GLU A 496 6.28 -18.09 26.87
CA GLU A 496 7.62 -17.51 26.98
C GLU A 496 7.65 -16.01 26.62
N LEU A 497 6.68 -15.54 25.82
CA LEU A 497 6.48 -14.14 25.46
C LEU A 497 5.54 -13.38 26.39
N GLY A 498 4.91 -14.06 27.36
CA GLY A 498 3.91 -13.47 28.24
C GLY A 498 2.58 -13.13 27.54
N ILE A 499 2.29 -13.76 26.40
CA ILE A 499 0.98 -13.61 25.72
C ILE A 499 -0.04 -14.49 26.46
N GLN A 500 -1.21 -13.94 26.76
CA GLN A 500 -2.25 -14.66 27.50
C GLN A 500 -2.72 -15.92 26.75
N ARG A 501 -2.75 -17.07 27.44
CA ARG A 501 -3.22 -18.34 26.88
C ARG A 501 -4.63 -18.28 26.29
N THR A 502 -5.52 -17.47 26.86
CA THR A 502 -6.89 -17.25 26.38
C THR A 502 -6.95 -16.67 24.95
N LYS A 503 -5.86 -16.08 24.46
CA LYS A 503 -5.73 -15.57 23.09
C LYS A 503 -5.36 -16.66 22.08
N VAL A 504 -4.88 -17.82 22.52
CA VAL A 504 -4.51 -18.94 21.66
C VAL A 504 -5.72 -19.86 21.49
N LYS A 505 -6.23 -20.01 20.26
CA LYS A 505 -7.49 -20.70 19.97
C LYS A 505 -7.33 -21.74 18.89
N ILE A 506 -7.97 -22.90 19.08
CA ILE A 506 -8.10 -23.91 18.03
C ILE A 506 -9.13 -23.43 17.01
N ARG A 507 -8.83 -23.60 15.71
CA ARG A 507 -9.78 -23.38 14.63
C ARG A 507 -10.90 -24.41 14.75
N ASN A 508 -12.12 -23.92 14.98
CA ASN A 508 -13.30 -24.76 14.97
C ASN A 508 -13.51 -25.34 13.56
N LEU A 509 -13.69 -26.65 13.46
CA LEU A 509 -13.91 -27.38 12.21
C LEU A 509 -14.94 -28.48 12.46
N ASP A 510 -15.82 -28.71 11.49
CA ASP A 510 -16.73 -29.87 11.53
C ASP A 510 -15.98 -31.20 11.35
N LYS A 511 -16.67 -32.31 11.63
CA LYS A 511 -16.09 -33.67 11.56
C LYS A 511 -15.52 -34.01 10.17
N LEU A 512 -16.17 -33.56 9.10
CA LEU A 512 -15.72 -33.85 7.74
C LEU A 512 -14.43 -33.08 7.42
N LYS A 513 -14.36 -31.82 7.84
CA LYS A 513 -13.18 -30.97 7.64
C LYS A 513 -11.99 -31.41 8.48
N LEU A 514 -12.21 -31.85 9.71
CA LEU A 514 -11.18 -32.49 10.53
C LEU A 514 -10.60 -33.71 9.80
N LYS A 515 -11.47 -34.61 9.34
CA LYS A 515 -11.05 -35.79 8.57
C LYS A 515 -10.29 -35.43 7.29
N ASN A 516 -10.74 -34.40 6.56
CA ASN A 516 -10.04 -33.91 5.38
C ASN A 516 -8.67 -33.34 5.74
N LEU A 517 -8.57 -32.52 6.79
CA LEU A 517 -7.31 -31.93 7.25
C LEU A 517 -6.31 -33.00 7.70
N GLU A 518 -6.75 -34.04 8.39
CA GLU A 518 -5.93 -35.20 8.75
C GLU A 518 -5.39 -35.91 7.51
N ASN A 519 -6.25 -36.22 6.54
CA ASN A 519 -5.85 -36.86 5.29
C ASN A 519 -4.89 -35.98 4.47
N LEU A 520 -5.14 -34.67 4.44
CA LEU A 520 -4.29 -33.68 3.76
C LEU A 520 -2.91 -33.61 4.42
N THR A 521 -2.85 -33.61 5.75
CA THR A 521 -1.59 -33.63 6.51
C THR A 521 -0.81 -34.92 6.24
N LYS A 522 -1.47 -36.09 6.27
CA LYS A 522 -0.86 -37.37 5.90
C LYS A 522 -0.31 -37.36 4.47
N TRP A 523 -1.04 -36.75 3.54
CA TRP A 523 -0.60 -36.62 2.15
C TRP A 523 0.62 -35.69 2.02
N SER A 524 0.58 -34.51 2.65
CA SER A 524 1.71 -33.57 2.71
C SER A 524 2.97 -34.25 3.24
N ASN A 525 2.85 -35.01 4.32
CA ASN A 525 3.95 -35.76 4.90
C ASN A 525 4.53 -36.81 3.93
N LYS A 526 3.68 -37.63 3.28
CA LYS A 526 4.10 -38.63 2.29
C LYS A 526 4.82 -38.02 1.07
N LEU A 527 4.43 -36.80 0.70
CA LEU A 527 5.07 -36.09 -0.39
C LEU A 527 6.50 -35.67 -0.04
N GLU A 528 6.87 -35.55 1.24
CA GLU A 528 8.22 -35.21 1.68
C GLU A 528 8.80 -33.95 0.99
N GLY A 529 7.93 -32.98 0.67
CA GLY A 529 8.33 -31.78 -0.07
C GLY A 529 8.71 -32.03 -1.54
N LYS A 530 8.38 -33.20 -2.13
CA LYS A 530 8.66 -33.53 -3.54
C LYS A 530 8.07 -32.53 -4.51
N LEU A 531 6.97 -31.85 -4.16
CA LEU A 531 6.39 -30.74 -4.95
C LEU A 531 7.33 -29.53 -5.12
N ILE A 532 8.35 -29.38 -4.27
CA ILE A 532 9.37 -28.32 -4.37
C ILE A 532 10.48 -28.71 -5.34
N THR A 533 10.85 -29.99 -5.34
CA THR A 533 12.07 -30.49 -6.01
C THR A 533 11.79 -31.23 -7.32
N LYS A 534 10.55 -31.68 -7.54
CA LYS A 534 10.08 -32.40 -8.73
C LYS A 534 8.67 -31.91 -9.08
N ASN A 535 8.42 -31.74 -10.38
CA ASN A 535 7.10 -31.34 -10.88
C ASN A 535 6.15 -32.56 -10.87
N GLU A 536 5.85 -33.08 -9.68
CA GLU A 536 4.97 -34.23 -9.50
C GLU A 536 3.53 -33.87 -9.86
N ASN A 537 2.92 -34.70 -10.71
CA ASN A 537 1.52 -34.51 -11.06
C ASN A 537 0.62 -34.99 -9.91
N LEU A 538 0.09 -34.03 -9.14
CA LEU A 538 -0.81 -34.27 -8.01
C LEU A 538 -1.97 -35.22 -8.35
N LEU A 539 -2.52 -35.18 -9.58
CA LEU A 539 -3.62 -36.07 -9.98
C LEU A 539 -3.27 -37.55 -9.82
N LYS A 540 -2.00 -37.91 -10.00
CA LYS A 540 -1.53 -39.30 -9.91
C LYS A 540 -1.24 -39.74 -8.48
N SER A 541 -1.15 -38.81 -7.52
CA SER A 541 -0.79 -39.06 -6.13
C SER A 541 -1.88 -38.71 -5.12
N VAL A 542 -3.08 -38.29 -5.57
CA VAL A 542 -4.23 -38.02 -4.69
C VAL A 542 -4.65 -39.30 -3.95
N PRO A 543 -4.66 -39.31 -2.61
CA PRO A 543 -5.20 -40.43 -1.84
C PRO A 543 -6.67 -40.70 -2.15
N GLU A 544 -7.10 -41.97 -2.10
CA GLU A 544 -8.49 -42.37 -2.40
C GLU A 544 -9.50 -41.58 -1.54
N GLU A 545 -9.17 -41.38 -0.27
CA GLU A 545 -10.00 -40.66 0.71
C GLU A 545 -10.19 -39.18 0.37
N LEU A 546 -9.31 -38.60 -0.45
CA LEU A 546 -9.34 -37.20 -0.84
C LEU A 546 -9.78 -36.99 -2.30
N LYS A 547 -10.03 -38.05 -3.08
CA LYS A 547 -10.40 -37.90 -4.50
C LYS A 547 -11.66 -37.09 -4.70
N GLU A 548 -12.70 -37.33 -3.89
CA GLU A 548 -13.96 -36.58 -3.99
C GLU A 548 -13.74 -35.10 -3.68
N PHE A 549 -13.06 -34.80 -2.58
CA PHE A 549 -12.68 -33.44 -2.19
C PHE A 549 -11.89 -32.75 -3.30
N TYR A 550 -10.81 -33.39 -3.78
CA TYR A 550 -9.92 -32.86 -4.80
C TYR A 550 -10.64 -32.60 -6.14
N ASN A 551 -11.54 -33.51 -6.55
CA ASN A 551 -12.28 -33.37 -7.80
C ASN A 551 -13.28 -32.21 -7.77
N LYS A 552 -13.82 -31.88 -6.59
CA LYS A 552 -14.71 -30.72 -6.39
C LYS A 552 -13.98 -29.37 -6.35
N LEU A 553 -12.65 -29.37 -6.19
CA LEU A 553 -11.87 -28.14 -6.28
C LEU A 553 -11.79 -27.63 -7.73
N ASN A 554 -11.97 -26.32 -7.89
CA ASN A 554 -11.63 -25.64 -9.14
C ASN A 554 -10.09 -25.57 -9.32
N ASN A 555 -9.63 -25.12 -10.49
CA ASN A 555 -8.19 -25.05 -10.79
C ASN A 555 -7.42 -24.19 -9.78
N THR A 556 -7.98 -23.04 -9.38
CA THR A 556 -7.37 -22.17 -8.37
C THR A 556 -7.22 -22.88 -7.02
N GLY A 557 -8.25 -23.59 -6.57
CA GLY A 557 -8.23 -24.36 -5.34
C GLY A 557 -7.20 -25.49 -5.38
N LYS A 558 -7.02 -26.15 -6.53
CA LYS A 558 -5.97 -27.17 -6.72
C LYS A 558 -4.57 -26.58 -6.62
N HIS A 559 -4.34 -25.38 -7.16
CA HIS A 559 -3.05 -24.68 -7.02
C HIS A 559 -2.76 -24.26 -5.59
N ILE A 560 -3.74 -23.68 -4.90
CA ILE A 560 -3.59 -23.27 -3.49
C ILE A 560 -3.38 -24.50 -2.60
N LEU A 561 -4.05 -25.63 -2.89
CA LEU A 561 -3.81 -26.90 -2.20
C LEU A 561 -2.37 -27.38 -2.39
N ALA A 562 -1.83 -27.32 -3.61
CA ALA A 562 -0.44 -27.68 -3.90
C ALA A 562 0.54 -26.85 -3.05
N SER A 563 0.31 -25.53 -2.97
CA SER A 563 1.07 -24.62 -2.11
C SER A 563 0.97 -25.03 -0.64
N TRP A 564 -0.23 -25.30 -0.13
CA TRP A 564 -0.41 -25.71 1.26
C TRP A 564 0.33 -27.02 1.59
N LEU A 565 0.17 -28.06 0.76
CA LEU A 565 0.86 -29.35 0.94
C LEU A 565 2.38 -29.17 1.00
N THR A 566 2.89 -28.23 0.21
CA THR A 566 4.30 -27.90 0.11
C THR A 566 4.80 -27.16 1.34
N TYR A 567 4.16 -26.04 1.67
CA TYR A 567 4.63 -25.14 2.72
C TYR A 567 4.39 -25.70 4.12
N LEU A 568 3.29 -26.44 4.31
CA LEU A 568 3.07 -27.18 5.55
C LEU A 568 4.19 -28.19 5.79
N TYR A 569 4.57 -28.95 4.76
CA TYR A 569 5.67 -29.91 4.92
C TYR A 569 6.95 -29.18 5.31
N SER A 570 7.43 -28.24 4.50
CA SER A 570 8.74 -27.62 4.73
C SER A 570 8.82 -26.74 5.97
N GLY A 571 7.72 -26.06 6.34
CA GLY A 571 7.68 -25.09 7.42
C GLY A 571 7.17 -25.61 8.75
N THR A 572 6.43 -26.73 8.75
CA THR A 572 5.77 -27.24 9.96
C THR A 572 6.09 -28.73 10.20
N LEU A 573 6.00 -29.61 9.19
CA LEU A 573 6.22 -31.06 9.39
C LEU A 573 7.70 -31.47 9.33
N ASN A 574 8.50 -30.84 8.46
CA ASN A 574 9.91 -31.19 8.18
C ASN A 574 10.85 -30.87 9.35
N ILE A 575 10.36 -30.27 10.43
CA ILE A 575 11.17 -29.92 11.59
C ILE A 575 11.82 -31.18 12.21
N LEU A 576 11.28 -32.39 11.99
CA LEU A 576 11.76 -33.63 12.61
C LEU A 576 11.47 -34.89 11.77
N ASN A 577 12.16 -35.14 10.65
CA ASN A 577 12.14 -36.47 10.02
C ASN A 577 12.84 -37.51 10.93
N ASN A 578 12.11 -38.04 11.91
CA ASN A 578 12.28 -39.36 12.51
C ASN A 578 10.94 -39.82 13.12
N ASN A 579 10.24 -40.67 12.36
CA ASN A 579 9.14 -41.58 12.73
C ASN A 579 7.88 -40.97 13.38
N LEU A 580 6.96 -40.51 12.51
CA LEU A 580 5.53 -40.40 12.83
C LEU A 580 4.88 -41.79 12.73
N GLU A 581 4.70 -42.48 13.87
CA GLU A 581 3.74 -43.57 13.96
C GLU A 581 2.34 -42.98 14.19
N PHE A 582 1.41 -43.32 13.30
CA PHE A 582 -0.02 -43.12 13.52
C PHE A 582 -0.54 -44.39 14.18
N ASN A 583 -0.74 -44.38 15.50
CA ASN A 583 -1.62 -45.36 16.09
C ASN A 583 -3.05 -45.00 15.69
N GLU A 584 -3.79 -45.98 15.15
CA GLU A 584 -5.24 -45.94 15.19
C GLU A 584 -5.63 -45.77 16.65
N ILE A 585 -6.25 -44.65 16.99
CA ILE A 585 -6.88 -44.47 18.30
C ILE A 585 -8.10 -45.38 18.28
N ASP A 586 -7.96 -46.55 18.86
CA ASP A 586 -9.08 -47.34 19.36
C ASP A 586 -9.64 -46.58 20.58
N TYR A 587 -10.87 -46.09 20.46
CA TYR A 587 -11.60 -45.40 21.53
C TYR A 587 -12.15 -46.42 22.54
N SER A 588 -11.33 -47.35 23.01
CA SER A 588 -11.78 -48.44 23.88
C SER A 588 -10.83 -48.73 25.05
N GLU A 589 -10.32 -47.69 25.71
CA GLU A 589 -10.07 -47.80 27.16
C GLU A 589 -10.83 -46.68 27.86
N ASP A 590 -12.11 -46.97 28.06
CA ASP A 590 -13.04 -46.19 28.86
C ASP A 590 -12.59 -46.21 30.32
N ASN A 591 -12.02 -45.10 30.80
CA ASN A 591 -12.09 -44.82 32.22
C ASN A 591 -13.55 -44.40 32.48
N GLU A 592 -14.39 -45.35 32.91
CA GLU A 592 -15.85 -45.20 33.11
C GLU A 592 -16.19 -43.92 33.89
N GLN A 593 -15.29 -43.51 34.80
CA GLN A 593 -15.37 -42.28 35.56
C GLN A 593 -15.14 -41.00 34.73
N VAL A 594 -14.17 -40.99 33.81
CA VAL A 594 -13.92 -39.87 32.87
C VAL A 594 -15.06 -39.74 31.87
N ASN A 595 -15.61 -40.85 31.38
CA ASN A 595 -16.77 -40.81 30.49
C ASN A 595 -18.04 -40.32 31.19
N LYS A 596 -18.22 -40.68 32.47
CA LYS A 596 -19.30 -40.14 33.29
C LYS A 596 -19.15 -38.63 33.48
N ILE A 597 -17.94 -38.16 33.79
CA ILE A 597 -17.64 -36.72 33.92
C ILE A 597 -17.86 -36.00 32.58
N LYS A 598 -17.38 -36.54 31.45
CA LYS A 598 -17.63 -35.98 30.11
C LYS A 598 -19.12 -35.92 29.76
N HIS A 599 -19.88 -36.94 30.14
CA HIS A 599 -21.32 -36.96 29.89
C HIS A 599 -22.04 -35.91 30.74
N GLU A 600 -21.61 -35.72 31.99
CA GLU A 600 -22.14 -34.72 32.92
C GLU A 600 -21.80 -33.30 32.46
N ILE A 601 -20.54 -33.05 32.05
CA ILE A 601 -20.12 -31.77 31.43
C ILE A 601 -20.99 -31.49 30.20
N LYS A 602 -21.17 -32.46 29.31
CA LYS A 602 -22.00 -32.28 28.11
C LYS A 602 -23.46 -31.97 28.45
N SER A 603 -24.01 -32.60 29.50
CA SER A 603 -25.36 -32.29 29.98
C SER A 603 -25.45 -30.86 30.53
N LEU A 604 -24.44 -30.41 31.27
CA LEU A 604 -24.36 -29.06 31.81
C LEU A 604 -24.13 -28.01 30.71
N GLU A 605 -23.36 -28.32 29.67
CA GLU A 605 -23.20 -27.48 28.48
C GLU A 605 -24.51 -27.33 27.71
N TYR A 606 -25.32 -28.40 27.63
CA TYR A 606 -26.68 -28.30 27.08
C TYR A 606 -27.58 -27.40 27.94
N SER A 607 -27.54 -27.54 29.27
CA SER A 607 -28.29 -26.66 30.18
C SER A 607 -27.85 -25.20 30.04
N LYS A 608 -26.54 -24.96 29.98
CA LYS A 608 -25.94 -23.64 29.73
C LYS A 608 -26.46 -23.02 28.44
N TYR A 609 -26.47 -23.79 27.35
CA TYR A 609 -26.97 -23.34 26.06
C TYR A 609 -28.44 -22.88 26.11
N TRP A 610 -29.30 -23.59 26.85
CA TRP A 610 -30.70 -23.20 27.02
C TRP A 610 -30.85 -21.95 27.88
N ILE A 611 -30.10 -21.83 28.99
CA ILE A 611 -30.10 -20.65 29.85
C ILE A 611 -29.63 -19.40 29.08
N GLU A 612 -28.57 -19.53 28.28
CA GLU A 612 -28.05 -18.44 27.43
C GLU A 612 -29.05 -18.04 26.34
N ASN A 613 -29.76 -18.99 25.73
CA ASN A 613 -30.83 -18.70 24.78
C ASN A 613 -32.04 -18.02 25.42
N ASP A 614 -32.42 -18.43 26.62
CA ASP A 614 -33.53 -17.80 27.35
C ASP A 614 -33.17 -16.37 27.77
N LEU A 615 -31.93 -16.15 28.25
CA LEU A 615 -31.39 -14.81 28.51
C LEU A 615 -31.41 -13.94 27.25
N ALA A 616 -30.89 -14.44 26.13
CA ALA A 616 -30.88 -13.70 24.87
C ALA A 616 -32.30 -13.41 24.35
N SER A 617 -33.26 -14.31 24.59
CA SER A 617 -34.66 -14.13 24.21
C SER A 617 -35.34 -13.06 25.08
N ILE A 618 -35.06 -13.04 26.39
CA ILE A 618 -35.56 -12.02 27.32
C ILE A 618 -34.95 -10.64 26.98
N GLU A 619 -33.65 -10.58 26.71
CA GLU A 619 -32.96 -9.35 26.27
C GLU A 619 -33.52 -8.82 24.96
N ALA A 620 -33.80 -9.70 23.99
CA ALA A 620 -34.41 -9.33 22.72
C ALA A 620 -35.85 -8.80 22.89
N LEU A 621 -36.63 -9.38 23.81
CA LEU A 621 -37.98 -8.89 24.16
C LEU A 621 -37.92 -7.52 24.85
N ILE A 622 -36.95 -7.29 25.74
CA ILE A 622 -36.72 -5.98 26.39
C ILE A 622 -36.35 -4.90 25.37
N TYR A 623 -35.61 -5.28 24.32
CA TYR A 623 -35.22 -4.35 23.25
C TYR A 623 -36.37 -3.98 22.30
N GLN A 624 -37.45 -4.78 22.25
CA GLN A 624 -38.50 -4.60 21.25
C GLN A 624 -39.71 -3.78 21.69
N GLU A 625 -40.10 -3.72 22.96
CA GLU A 625 -41.03 -2.71 23.51
C GLU A 625 -41.32 -2.98 25.00
N ILE A 626 -41.43 -1.89 25.81
CA ILE A 626 -41.77 -1.82 27.25
C ILE A 626 -40.56 -1.89 28.19
N GLY A 627 -40.27 -0.75 28.85
CA GLY A 627 -39.20 -0.64 29.85
C GLY A 627 -39.29 -1.68 30.97
N MET A 628 -38.13 -2.05 31.53
CA MET A 628 -37.95 -3.17 32.47
C MET A 628 -38.95 -3.15 33.64
N ASP A 629 -39.92 -4.05 33.60
CA ASP A 629 -40.77 -4.34 34.75
C ASP A 629 -39.97 -5.10 35.83
N LYS A 630 -40.37 -4.98 37.10
CA LYS A 630 -39.62 -5.53 38.25
C LYS A 630 -39.52 -7.07 38.21
N CYS A 631 -40.46 -7.74 37.55
CA CYS A 631 -40.47 -9.19 37.34
C CYS A 631 -39.34 -9.66 36.42
N TYR A 632 -39.13 -9.02 35.26
CA TYR A 632 -38.07 -9.41 34.32
C TYR A 632 -36.66 -9.23 34.92
N ARG A 633 -36.47 -8.26 35.81
CA ARG A 633 -35.20 -8.10 36.56
C ARG A 633 -34.94 -9.27 37.52
N MET A 634 -35.98 -9.79 38.17
CA MET A 634 -35.85 -10.96 39.04
C MET A 634 -35.58 -12.22 38.24
N ASP A 635 -36.19 -12.38 37.06
CA ASP A 635 -35.97 -13.55 36.20
C ASP A 635 -34.57 -13.56 35.56
N ILE A 636 -34.07 -12.41 35.09
CA ILE A 636 -32.68 -12.29 34.58
C ILE A 636 -31.68 -12.61 35.68
N SER A 637 -31.80 -11.98 36.85
CA SER A 637 -30.86 -12.21 37.95
C SER A 637 -30.87 -13.66 38.42
N LYS A 638 -32.02 -14.34 38.34
CA LYS A 638 -32.12 -15.77 38.63
C LYS A 638 -31.41 -16.62 37.58
N LEU A 639 -31.63 -16.35 36.29
CA LEU A 639 -30.97 -17.07 35.19
C LEU A 639 -29.45 -16.81 35.15
N GLU A 640 -29.00 -15.60 35.47
CA GLU A 640 -27.57 -15.28 35.59
C GLU A 640 -26.91 -16.05 36.75
N ASN A 641 -27.60 -16.19 37.88
CA ASN A 641 -27.11 -17.01 39.00
C ASN A 641 -27.09 -18.51 38.64
N GLU A 642 -28.13 -19.01 37.96
CA GLU A 642 -28.16 -20.39 37.45
C GLU A 642 -27.02 -20.63 36.43
N LEU A 643 -26.75 -19.67 35.55
CA LEU A 643 -25.64 -19.73 34.60
C LEU A 643 -24.27 -19.74 35.30
N TYR A 644 -24.11 -18.92 36.35
CA TYR A 644 -22.90 -18.90 37.17
C TYR A 644 -22.66 -20.25 37.86
N GLU A 645 -23.69 -20.83 38.49
CA GLU A 645 -23.60 -22.14 39.14
C GLU A 645 -23.24 -23.26 38.14
N VAL A 646 -23.85 -23.24 36.95
CA VAL A 646 -23.54 -24.22 35.89
C VAL A 646 -22.09 -24.09 35.42
N ASN A 647 -21.59 -22.87 35.22
CA ASN A 647 -20.20 -22.64 34.82
C ASN A 647 -19.20 -23.10 35.89
N SER A 648 -19.41 -22.74 37.15
CA SER A 648 -18.54 -23.18 38.25
C SER A 648 -18.54 -24.70 38.40
N LYS A 649 -19.68 -25.37 38.15
CA LYS A 649 -19.76 -26.83 38.20
C LYS A 649 -19.04 -27.50 37.03
N ILE A 650 -19.08 -26.90 35.84
CA ILE A 650 -18.28 -27.37 34.69
C ILE A 650 -16.79 -27.22 34.98
N GLU A 651 -16.34 -26.08 35.54
CA GLU A 651 -14.93 -25.86 35.90
C GLU A 651 -14.43 -26.90 36.91
N LEU A 652 -15.20 -27.17 37.97
CA LEU A 652 -14.85 -28.21 38.96
C LEU A 652 -14.76 -29.61 38.35
N LEU A 653 -15.66 -29.96 37.43
CA LEU A 653 -15.62 -31.26 36.75
C LEU A 653 -14.45 -31.38 35.77
N ILE A 654 -14.02 -30.27 35.16
CA ILE A 654 -12.81 -30.22 34.32
C ILE A 654 -11.56 -30.41 35.20
N GLU A 655 -11.48 -29.74 36.35
CA GLU A 655 -10.38 -29.93 37.31
C GLU A 655 -10.33 -31.36 37.86
N GLU A 656 -11.49 -31.98 38.14
CA GLU A 656 -11.59 -33.38 38.58
C GLU A 656 -11.12 -34.34 37.46
N MET A 657 -11.49 -34.07 36.22
CA MET A 657 -11.05 -34.83 35.05
C MET A 657 -9.53 -34.73 34.82
N ASP A 658 -8.95 -33.53 34.98
CA ASP A 658 -7.51 -33.29 34.87
C ASP A 658 -6.72 -33.95 36.01
N GLY A 659 -7.32 -34.08 37.20
CA GLY A 659 -6.77 -34.81 38.33
C GLY A 659 -6.70 -36.33 38.09
N ILE A 660 -7.70 -36.90 37.41
CA ILE A 660 -7.76 -38.34 37.06
C ILE A 660 -6.81 -38.68 35.91
N SER A 661 -6.59 -37.75 34.97
CA SER A 661 -5.69 -37.88 33.82
C SER A 661 -4.19 -37.93 34.19
N ARG A 662 -3.84 -37.59 35.44
CA ARG A 662 -2.45 -37.55 35.95
C ARG A 662 -1.96 -38.86 36.61
N TYR A 663 -2.78 -39.92 36.69
CA TYR A 663 -2.42 -41.22 37.28
C TYR A 663 -2.30 -42.35 36.26
#